data_AF-M7MN52-F1
#
_entry.id   AF-M7MN52-F1
#
_cell.length_a   1.000
_cell.length_b   1.000
_cell.length_c   1.000
_cell.angle_alpha   90.00
_cell.angle_beta   90.00
_cell.angle_gamma   90.00
#
_symmetry.space_group_name_H-M   'P 1'
#
loop_
_entity.id
_entity.type
_entity.pdbx_description
1 polymer ?
#
loop_
_entity_poly.entity_id
_entity_poly.type
_entity_poly.pdbx_seq_one_letter_code
_entity_poly.pdbx_strand_id
1 'polypeptide(L)'
;MKKHYLIVLFFQVLITYTYSQVGIGTTSPQSQLDIRASNQISPNPTDGILIPKIDVFPLSNPTEAQDGMLVYVTGNGTISKGFYYWNNSLAAWTSIKGAEKINDLMDGKSDNDGSENGSSVFIGLGAGINDDSSDNQNTGIGFEAMGSNTSGFDNVAAGYRSLFNNTTGSFNVANGFYTMFSNVSGVRNTASGYRSLHSNTSGSNNVGIGYQTLFDNISGNNNVALGYNSQYVTTVSEGNVSIGSNALYHSGGNYNTVIGTDALSVSNIGDYNIAVGYSAMYSNTSGNNNIAIGSNALNSNTMGSNNVATGFMALNSNTNGNNNVALGLRTLNNNTTGNNNIATGTRALFSNTTGSNNIATGTRALYSNLSGSFNVSNGTRTLYLNTTGSYNVANGFRALNSNTIGNNNIANGYQTLYSNTTGSNNVASGYESLRNNSTGYDNIAFGTQSLYSNTAGDANVSIGTNSLYFNTVGINNTAIGTESGLNSNGDANIFLGYGAGYHETGSNRLYIENSDADANEALIYGEFDTDNLRFNGHVMISNANASHLYATLSLDNLEMANLGGNNLGLDGDIVPFSNSTFDIGNSLINQHWDEVVANTFVTYSDRRTKTHISELPYGLEDLMKLQPVSYSYNETISPNNRKRLGLIAQDVEKIIPEVVITEDVDIDPKTGEKIVVPGDYLAMSYIELIPVLIKAVQEQQKEIVALKDQLENYQFLEKRIKALENKN
;
A
#
# COMPACT_ATOMS: atom_id res chain seq x y z
N MET A 1 138.87 0.76 -68.33
CA MET A 1 139.28 1.42 -69.59
C MET A 1 138.03 1.96 -70.30
N LYS A 2 138.21 2.66 -71.44
CA LYS A 2 137.25 2.88 -72.55
C LYS A 2 136.37 1.62 -72.82
N LYS A 3 135.15 1.59 -73.38
CA LYS A 3 134.13 2.51 -74.00
C LYS A 3 132.82 1.65 -74.22
N HIS A 4 131.58 2.04 -74.58
CA HIS A 4 130.91 3.32 -74.92
C HIS A 4 129.33 3.21 -74.85
N TYR A 5 128.64 4.24 -75.39
CA TYR A 5 127.27 4.35 -75.98
C TYR A 5 126.51 3.10 -76.49
N LEU A 6 125.19 3.12 -76.82
CA LEU A 6 123.99 3.96 -76.53
C LEU A 6 122.84 3.43 -77.43
N ILE A 7 121.58 3.33 -76.95
CA ILE A 7 120.34 3.68 -77.70
C ILE A 7 119.08 3.50 -76.82
N VAL A 8 118.00 4.20 -77.19
CA VAL A 8 116.74 4.34 -76.44
C VAL A 8 115.60 3.62 -77.17
N LEU A 9 114.71 2.93 -76.43
CA LEU A 9 113.27 3.04 -76.65
C LEU A 9 112.47 2.73 -75.38
N PHE A 10 111.28 3.32 -75.28
CA PHE A 10 110.43 3.35 -74.09
C PHE A 10 108.99 3.08 -74.55
N PHE A 11 108.36 1.99 -74.11
CA PHE A 11 106.91 1.84 -74.16
C PHE A 11 106.40 0.84 -73.11
N GLN A 12 105.16 1.04 -72.67
CA GLN A 12 104.58 0.37 -71.50
C GLN A 12 104.26 -1.12 -71.74
N VAL A 13 104.67 -1.97 -70.80
CA VAL A 13 103.99 -3.25 -70.57
C VAL A 13 102.71 -2.95 -69.80
N LEU A 14 101.55 -3.22 -70.39
CA LEU A 14 100.30 -3.29 -69.63
C LEU A 14 100.36 -4.53 -68.73
N ILE A 15 100.63 -4.33 -67.45
CA ILE A 15 100.38 -5.35 -66.42
C ILE A 15 98.87 -5.34 -66.14
N THR A 16 98.11 -6.04 -66.99
CA THR A 16 96.73 -6.40 -66.64
C THR A 16 96.80 -7.42 -65.52
N TYR A 17 96.50 -6.99 -64.29
CA TYR A 17 96.26 -7.89 -63.16
C TYR A 17 95.00 -8.71 -63.46
N THR A 18 95.16 -9.84 -64.13
CA THR A 18 94.12 -10.84 -64.30
C THR A 18 93.89 -11.52 -62.96
N TYR A 19 92.82 -11.12 -62.28
CA TYR A 19 92.30 -11.86 -61.12
C TYR A 19 91.89 -13.26 -61.58
N SER A 20 92.81 -14.22 -61.42
CA SER A 20 92.62 -15.60 -61.85
C SER A 20 91.65 -16.32 -60.91
N GLN A 21 90.36 -16.18 -61.21
CA GLN A 21 89.30 -16.96 -60.59
C GLN A 21 89.54 -18.44 -60.89
N VAL A 22 89.61 -19.28 -59.86
CA VAL A 22 89.85 -20.71 -59.98
C VAL A 22 88.50 -21.41 -60.17
N GLY A 23 88.20 -21.79 -61.41
CA GLY A 23 87.06 -22.66 -61.72
C GLY A 23 87.45 -24.14 -61.66
N ILE A 24 86.74 -24.93 -60.86
CA ILE A 24 86.87 -26.39 -60.82
C ILE A 24 85.51 -26.98 -61.20
N GLY A 25 85.44 -27.71 -62.31
CA GLY A 25 84.16 -28.13 -62.90
C GLY A 25 83.39 -27.01 -63.62
N THR A 26 83.97 -25.81 -63.76
CA THR A 26 83.39 -24.69 -64.53
C THR A 26 84.46 -23.93 -65.32
N THR A 27 84.12 -23.54 -66.55
CA THR A 27 84.92 -22.65 -67.42
C THR A 27 84.55 -21.17 -67.26
N SER A 28 83.52 -20.86 -66.46
CA SER A 28 83.10 -19.50 -66.13
C SER A 28 82.83 -19.40 -64.62
N PRO A 29 83.91 -19.34 -63.79
CA PRO A 29 83.78 -19.21 -62.35
C PRO A 29 83.12 -17.89 -61.97
N GLN A 30 82.17 -17.92 -61.03
CA GLN A 30 81.39 -16.76 -60.57
C GLN A 30 81.93 -16.16 -59.26
N SER A 31 82.99 -16.74 -58.70
CA SER A 31 83.71 -16.28 -57.50
C SER A 31 85.22 -16.47 -57.70
N GLN A 32 86.05 -16.11 -56.72
CA GLN A 32 87.50 -16.38 -56.79
C GLN A 32 87.84 -17.89 -56.75
N LEU A 33 86.94 -18.72 -56.21
CA LEU A 33 87.01 -20.19 -56.24
C LEU A 33 85.58 -20.74 -56.41
N ASP A 34 85.23 -21.14 -57.63
CA ASP A 34 83.92 -21.71 -57.99
C ASP A 34 84.10 -23.20 -58.29
N ILE A 35 83.65 -24.05 -57.37
CA ILE A 35 83.73 -25.50 -57.47
C ILE A 35 82.33 -26.05 -57.72
N ARG A 36 82.15 -26.75 -58.85
CA ARG A 36 80.88 -27.35 -59.23
C ARG A 36 81.00 -28.86 -59.37
N ALA A 37 79.92 -29.56 -59.02
CA ALA A 37 79.78 -30.99 -59.29
C ALA A 37 79.89 -31.28 -60.80
N SER A 38 80.55 -32.38 -61.16
CA SER A 38 80.75 -32.83 -62.54
C SER A 38 79.44 -32.94 -63.34
N ASN A 39 78.34 -33.23 -62.66
CA ASN A 39 76.98 -33.09 -63.18
C ASN A 39 76.06 -32.57 -62.05
N GLN A 40 75.57 -31.35 -62.16
CA GLN A 40 74.74 -30.72 -61.11
C GLN A 40 73.33 -31.34 -60.95
N ILE A 41 72.87 -32.15 -61.93
CA ILE A 41 71.54 -32.81 -61.91
C ILE A 41 71.66 -34.24 -61.37
N SER A 42 72.81 -34.89 -61.56
CA SER A 42 73.11 -36.22 -61.03
C SER A 42 74.59 -36.26 -60.62
N PRO A 43 74.94 -35.68 -59.45
CA PRO A 43 76.33 -35.58 -59.02
C PRO A 43 76.92 -36.96 -58.76
N ASN A 44 78.18 -37.12 -59.16
CA ASN A 44 78.96 -38.31 -58.84
C ASN A 44 79.18 -38.36 -57.31
N PRO A 45 79.16 -39.52 -56.63
CA PRO A 45 79.54 -39.62 -55.22
C PRO A 45 80.95 -39.10 -54.86
N THR A 46 81.80 -38.77 -55.85
CA THR A 46 83.07 -38.04 -55.65
C THR A 46 82.98 -36.52 -55.81
N ASP A 47 81.83 -35.95 -56.19
CA ASP A 47 81.65 -34.50 -56.39
C ASP A 47 81.55 -33.77 -55.04
N GLY A 48 82.58 -32.98 -54.73
CA GLY A 48 82.63 -32.13 -53.53
C GLY A 48 84.04 -31.63 -53.25
N ILE A 49 84.22 -30.83 -52.19
CA ILE A 49 85.54 -30.42 -51.70
C ILE A 49 85.97 -31.25 -50.49
N LEU A 50 87.06 -32.00 -50.64
CA LEU A 50 87.75 -32.61 -49.49
C LEU A 50 88.71 -31.59 -48.87
N ILE A 51 88.19 -30.84 -47.90
CA ILE A 51 88.98 -30.03 -46.96
C ILE A 51 90.07 -30.92 -46.29
N PRO A 52 91.30 -30.42 -46.05
CA PRO A 52 92.38 -31.21 -45.46
C PRO A 52 91.96 -31.95 -44.19
N LYS A 53 92.14 -33.27 -44.18
CA LYS A 53 91.81 -34.14 -43.05
C LYS A 53 93.03 -34.32 -42.16
N ILE A 54 92.84 -34.12 -40.86
CA ILE A 54 93.91 -34.25 -39.85
C ILE A 54 93.41 -35.05 -38.65
N ASP A 55 94.32 -35.77 -37.99
CA ASP A 55 94.01 -36.51 -36.76
C ASP A 55 94.38 -35.69 -35.50
N VAL A 56 95.34 -34.77 -35.63
CA VAL A 56 95.79 -33.81 -34.59
C VAL A 56 96.15 -32.46 -35.20
N PHE A 57 96.12 -31.38 -34.40
CA PHE A 57 96.59 -30.06 -34.85
C PHE A 57 98.13 -29.99 -34.97
N PRO A 58 98.67 -29.08 -35.82
CA PRO A 58 100.10 -28.83 -35.89
C PRO A 58 100.70 -28.39 -34.54
N LEU A 59 101.90 -28.88 -34.23
CA LEU A 59 102.64 -28.54 -33.00
C LEU A 59 103.13 -27.08 -32.96
N SER A 60 103.21 -26.43 -34.13
CA SER A 60 103.47 -25.01 -34.29
C SER A 60 102.21 -24.33 -34.83
N ASN A 61 101.70 -23.35 -34.10
CA ASN A 61 100.53 -22.56 -34.51
C ASN A 61 100.74 -21.91 -35.90
N PRO A 62 99.73 -21.95 -36.80
CA PRO A 62 99.73 -21.15 -38.02
C PRO A 62 99.80 -19.64 -37.73
N THR A 63 100.05 -18.86 -38.77
CA THR A 63 100.21 -17.39 -38.67
C THR A 63 98.95 -16.65 -39.14
N GLU A 64 98.97 -15.31 -39.05
CA GLU A 64 97.91 -14.41 -39.54
C GLU A 64 97.55 -14.65 -41.02
N ALA A 65 98.54 -15.01 -41.85
CA ALA A 65 98.32 -15.38 -43.25
C ALA A 65 97.60 -16.74 -43.45
N GLN A 66 97.17 -17.38 -42.36
CA GLN A 66 96.31 -18.57 -42.35
C GLN A 66 95.03 -18.36 -41.52
N ASP A 67 94.69 -17.13 -41.10
CA ASP A 67 93.43 -16.89 -40.38
C ASP A 67 92.22 -17.30 -41.23
N GLY A 68 91.27 -18.02 -40.64
CA GLY A 68 90.17 -18.67 -41.35
C GLY A 68 90.51 -20.00 -42.05
N MET A 69 91.76 -20.50 -41.99
CA MET A 69 92.16 -21.77 -42.64
C MET A 69 91.35 -22.95 -42.10
N LEU A 70 90.53 -23.58 -42.94
CA LEU A 70 89.64 -24.67 -42.57
C LEU A 70 90.32 -26.06 -42.69
N VAL A 71 90.09 -26.92 -41.69
CA VAL A 71 90.48 -28.34 -41.65
C VAL A 71 89.30 -29.20 -41.18
N TYR A 72 89.34 -30.49 -41.48
CA TYR A 72 88.41 -31.48 -40.91
C TYR A 72 89.17 -32.45 -40.00
N VAL A 73 88.92 -32.38 -38.69
CA VAL A 73 89.46 -33.34 -37.74
C VAL A 73 88.68 -34.65 -37.86
N THR A 74 89.38 -35.76 -38.06
CA THR A 74 88.78 -37.08 -38.33
C THR A 74 88.11 -37.72 -37.12
N GLY A 75 88.56 -37.37 -35.91
CA GLY A 75 88.24 -38.03 -34.65
C GLY A 75 89.14 -39.23 -34.29
N ASN A 76 90.20 -39.50 -35.05
CA ASN A 76 91.11 -40.64 -34.79
C ASN A 76 92.20 -40.31 -33.74
N GLY A 77 92.45 -39.03 -33.46
CA GLY A 77 93.38 -38.56 -32.45
C GLY A 77 92.69 -38.08 -31.17
N THR A 78 93.36 -37.22 -30.40
CA THR A 78 92.83 -36.67 -29.13
C THR A 78 91.81 -35.55 -29.29
N ILE A 79 91.59 -35.05 -30.51
CA ILE A 79 90.67 -33.95 -30.81
C ILE A 79 89.39 -34.52 -31.45
N SER A 80 88.24 -34.00 -31.02
CA SER A 80 86.93 -34.45 -31.46
C SER A 80 86.73 -34.30 -32.98
N LYS A 81 85.96 -35.21 -33.57
CA LYS A 81 85.61 -35.18 -35.00
C LYS A 81 84.79 -33.94 -35.34
N GLY A 82 85.18 -33.20 -36.38
CA GLY A 82 84.44 -32.02 -36.83
C GLY A 82 85.22 -31.12 -37.76
N PHE A 83 84.57 -30.05 -38.23
CA PHE A 83 85.27 -28.96 -38.91
C PHE A 83 85.89 -28.01 -37.88
N TYR A 84 87.08 -27.51 -38.18
CA TYR A 84 87.79 -26.51 -37.37
C TYR A 84 88.44 -25.49 -38.29
N TYR A 85 88.48 -24.22 -37.88
CA TYR A 85 89.23 -23.18 -38.57
C TYR A 85 90.34 -22.63 -37.68
N TRP A 86 91.46 -22.21 -38.26
CA TRP A 86 92.46 -21.45 -37.52
C TRP A 86 91.91 -20.05 -37.22
N ASN A 87 91.86 -19.67 -35.95
CA ASN A 87 91.57 -18.31 -35.52
C ASN A 87 92.87 -17.69 -34.98
N ASN A 88 93.50 -16.85 -35.79
CA ASN A 88 94.78 -16.23 -35.45
C ASN A 88 94.65 -15.23 -34.30
N SER A 89 93.52 -14.52 -34.22
CA SER A 89 93.23 -13.56 -33.13
C SER A 89 93.12 -14.24 -31.75
N LEU A 90 92.73 -15.52 -31.71
CA LEU A 90 92.73 -16.37 -30.52
C LEU A 90 93.97 -17.26 -30.39
N ALA A 91 94.87 -17.25 -31.39
CA ALA A 91 95.97 -18.20 -31.57
C ALA A 91 95.54 -19.67 -31.35
N ALA A 92 94.35 -20.05 -31.85
CA ALA A 92 93.73 -21.34 -31.57
C ALA A 92 92.94 -21.92 -32.76
N TRP A 93 92.87 -23.25 -32.84
CA TRP A 93 91.99 -23.97 -33.76
C TRP A 93 90.58 -24.07 -33.20
N THR A 94 89.65 -23.33 -33.79
CA THR A 94 88.27 -23.16 -33.31
C THR A 94 87.31 -24.07 -34.06
N SER A 95 86.49 -24.83 -33.34
CA SER A 95 85.53 -25.78 -33.95
C SER A 95 84.34 -25.05 -34.59
N ILE A 96 83.94 -25.48 -35.78
CA ILE A 96 82.66 -25.08 -36.40
C ILE A 96 81.61 -26.12 -36.00
N LYS A 97 80.84 -25.78 -34.96
CA LYS A 97 79.62 -26.49 -34.56
C LYS A 97 78.37 -25.77 -35.06
N GLY A 98 77.26 -26.50 -35.18
CA GLY A 98 75.94 -25.89 -35.19
C GLY A 98 75.55 -25.37 -33.80
N ALA A 99 74.52 -24.52 -33.72
CA ALA A 99 74.02 -24.02 -32.45
C ALA A 99 73.32 -25.13 -31.65
N GLU A 100 74.05 -25.77 -30.73
CA GLU A 100 73.56 -26.84 -29.84
C GLU A 100 72.74 -26.29 -28.65
N LYS A 101 72.80 -24.98 -28.38
CA LYS A 101 72.07 -24.25 -27.31
C LYS A 101 71.80 -22.80 -27.73
N ILE A 102 70.97 -22.08 -26.96
CA ILE A 102 70.95 -20.61 -26.97
C ILE A 102 72.23 -20.13 -26.25
N ASN A 103 73.35 -20.00 -26.99
CA ASN A 103 74.68 -19.79 -26.40
C ASN A 103 75.20 -18.35 -26.49
N ASP A 104 74.36 -17.40 -26.87
CA ASP A 104 74.68 -15.96 -26.97
C ASP A 104 73.99 -15.13 -25.87
N LEU A 105 73.53 -15.78 -24.80
CA LEU A 105 73.05 -15.15 -23.56
C LEU A 105 74.23 -14.61 -22.73
N MET A 106 75.05 -13.74 -23.32
CA MET A 106 76.09 -13.00 -22.58
C MET A 106 75.49 -12.02 -21.55
N ASP A 107 74.20 -11.71 -21.67
CA ASP A 107 73.38 -10.95 -20.73
C ASP A 107 72.54 -11.85 -19.79
N GLY A 108 72.62 -13.18 -19.94
CA GLY A 108 71.90 -14.13 -19.11
C GLY A 108 72.59 -14.32 -17.77
N LYS A 109 71.99 -13.82 -16.68
CA LYS A 109 72.45 -14.10 -15.32
C LYS A 109 71.74 -15.34 -14.76
N SER A 110 72.53 -16.35 -14.43
CA SER A 110 72.27 -17.18 -13.25
C SER A 110 73.00 -16.55 -12.05
N ASP A 111 72.68 -17.03 -10.86
CA ASP A 111 73.45 -16.89 -9.61
C ASP A 111 74.96 -16.58 -9.75
N ASN A 112 75.43 -15.65 -8.93
CA ASN A 112 76.87 -15.41 -8.64
C ASN A 112 77.14 -15.48 -7.11
N ASP A 113 76.23 -16.08 -6.35
CA ASP A 113 76.34 -16.30 -4.90
C ASP A 113 77.25 -17.50 -4.53
N GLY A 114 77.51 -18.38 -5.50
CA GLY A 114 78.35 -19.57 -5.36
C GLY A 114 77.60 -20.85 -4.96
N SER A 115 76.26 -20.83 -4.96
CA SER A 115 75.41 -22.00 -4.70
C SER A 115 74.60 -22.40 -5.93
N GLU A 116 74.67 -23.68 -6.32
CA GLU A 116 73.87 -24.24 -7.43
C GLU A 116 72.42 -24.58 -6.97
N ASN A 117 71.79 -23.70 -6.19
CA ASN A 117 70.39 -23.81 -5.76
C ASN A 117 69.40 -23.34 -6.84
N GLY A 118 69.85 -22.54 -7.82
CA GLY A 118 69.04 -21.96 -8.88
C GLY A 118 68.34 -20.68 -8.43
N SER A 119 69.07 -19.79 -7.75
CA SER A 119 68.48 -18.72 -6.94
C SER A 119 67.88 -17.56 -7.72
N SER A 120 68.28 -17.29 -8.97
CA SER A 120 67.56 -16.36 -9.85
C SER A 120 67.96 -16.54 -11.31
N VAL A 121 67.00 -16.32 -12.22
CA VAL A 121 67.20 -16.45 -13.67
C VAL A 121 66.81 -15.15 -14.36
N PHE A 122 67.80 -14.42 -14.88
CA PHE A 122 67.59 -13.21 -15.68
C PHE A 122 68.05 -13.42 -17.12
N ILE A 123 67.21 -13.06 -18.10
CA ILE A 123 67.43 -13.28 -19.53
C ILE A 123 67.12 -12.01 -20.31
N GLY A 124 68.13 -11.43 -20.96
CA GLY A 124 68.00 -10.26 -21.83
C GLY A 124 68.59 -8.97 -21.23
N LEU A 125 69.07 -8.10 -22.11
CA LEU A 125 69.84 -6.90 -21.79
C LEU A 125 69.23 -6.06 -20.66
N GLY A 126 69.97 -5.92 -19.56
CA GLY A 126 69.59 -5.14 -18.38
C GLY A 126 68.63 -5.84 -17.40
N ALA A 127 68.21 -7.08 -17.66
CA ALA A 127 67.41 -7.85 -16.72
C ALA A 127 68.18 -8.11 -15.41
N GLY A 128 67.52 -7.88 -14.27
CA GLY A 128 68.11 -8.06 -12.94
C GLY A 128 69.44 -7.30 -12.74
N ILE A 129 69.63 -6.13 -13.36
CA ILE A 129 70.95 -5.47 -13.37
C ILE A 129 71.45 -5.08 -11.97
N ASN A 130 70.55 -4.64 -11.08
CA ASN A 130 70.87 -4.24 -9.69
C ASN A 130 70.65 -5.36 -8.63
N ASP A 131 70.36 -6.60 -9.05
CA ASP A 131 70.06 -7.71 -8.13
C ASP A 131 71.18 -7.96 -7.12
N ASP A 132 70.84 -8.12 -5.84
CA ASP A 132 71.82 -8.17 -4.74
C ASP A 132 72.61 -9.48 -4.65
N SER A 133 72.32 -10.45 -5.52
CA SER A 133 72.97 -11.77 -5.56
C SER A 133 72.81 -12.54 -4.24
N SER A 134 71.61 -12.51 -3.68
CA SER A 134 71.16 -13.42 -2.61
C SER A 134 70.04 -14.36 -3.10
N ASP A 135 69.63 -15.33 -2.27
CA ASP A 135 68.67 -16.39 -2.65
C ASP A 135 67.23 -15.87 -2.78
N ASN A 136 66.96 -15.14 -3.86
CA ASN A 136 65.73 -14.38 -4.08
C ASN A 136 64.68 -15.11 -4.96
N GLN A 137 64.97 -16.30 -5.50
CA GLN A 137 64.06 -17.09 -6.36
C GLN A 137 63.30 -16.32 -7.46
N ASN A 138 63.94 -15.34 -8.10
CA ASN A 138 63.33 -14.51 -9.14
C ASN A 138 63.48 -15.07 -10.57
N THR A 139 62.57 -14.70 -11.47
CA THR A 139 62.66 -14.95 -12.91
C THR A 139 62.36 -13.68 -13.70
N GLY A 140 63.37 -13.10 -14.37
CA GLY A 140 63.21 -11.90 -15.21
C GLY A 140 63.56 -12.17 -16.67
N ILE A 141 62.63 -11.95 -17.60
CA ILE A 141 62.82 -12.24 -19.03
C ILE A 141 62.41 -11.01 -19.87
N GLY A 142 63.38 -10.41 -20.56
CA GLY A 142 63.18 -9.26 -21.44
C GLY A 142 63.99 -8.03 -21.05
N PHE A 143 64.08 -7.06 -21.96
CA PHE A 143 64.87 -5.84 -21.78
C PHE A 143 64.49 -5.11 -20.50
N GLU A 144 65.48 -4.93 -19.62
CA GLU A 144 65.35 -4.29 -18.30
C GLU A 144 64.21 -4.87 -17.41
N ALA A 145 63.88 -6.16 -17.55
CA ALA A 145 62.97 -6.83 -16.60
C ALA A 145 63.59 -6.84 -15.19
N MET A 146 62.85 -6.38 -14.17
CA MET A 146 63.35 -6.25 -12.78
C MET A 146 64.63 -5.41 -12.63
N GLY A 147 64.81 -4.38 -13.45
CA GLY A 147 66.05 -3.59 -13.51
C GLY A 147 66.57 -3.05 -12.16
N SER A 148 65.68 -2.63 -11.25
CA SER A 148 66.04 -2.04 -9.95
C SER A 148 65.96 -3.02 -8.76
N ASN A 149 65.62 -4.30 -8.98
CA ASN A 149 65.44 -5.26 -7.89
C ASN A 149 66.71 -5.36 -7.05
N THR A 150 66.61 -5.21 -5.74
CA THR A 150 67.73 -5.45 -4.83
C THR A 150 67.49 -6.74 -4.07
N SER A 151 66.53 -6.75 -3.13
CA SER A 151 66.25 -7.86 -2.21
C SER A 151 64.77 -8.28 -2.21
N GLY A 152 64.08 -8.02 -3.33
CA GLY A 152 62.73 -8.52 -3.58
C GLY A 152 62.81 -9.94 -4.14
N PHE A 153 61.94 -10.84 -3.67
CA PHE A 153 62.07 -12.29 -3.90
C PHE A 153 60.76 -12.96 -4.38
N ASP A 154 60.84 -14.19 -4.91
CA ASP A 154 59.73 -14.96 -5.50
C ASP A 154 58.97 -14.19 -6.62
N ASN A 155 59.65 -13.30 -7.36
CA ASN A 155 59.01 -12.52 -8.43
C ASN A 155 59.23 -13.13 -9.82
N VAL A 156 58.21 -13.02 -10.68
CA VAL A 156 58.28 -13.40 -12.10
C VAL A 156 57.94 -12.18 -12.96
N ALA A 157 58.89 -11.72 -13.78
CA ALA A 157 58.72 -10.61 -14.71
C ALA A 157 59.04 -11.05 -16.15
N ALA A 158 58.10 -10.87 -17.08
CA ALA A 158 58.27 -11.29 -18.47
C ALA A 158 57.81 -10.19 -19.43
N GLY A 159 58.73 -9.45 -20.03
CA GLY A 159 58.46 -8.38 -20.98
C GLY A 159 59.43 -7.21 -20.90
N TYR A 160 59.18 -6.19 -21.73
CA TYR A 160 59.95 -4.95 -21.74
C TYR A 160 59.63 -4.11 -20.50
N ARG A 161 60.63 -3.88 -19.64
CA ARG A 161 60.53 -3.11 -18.39
C ARG A 161 59.40 -3.57 -17.46
N SER A 162 59.13 -4.88 -17.46
CA SER A 162 58.23 -5.51 -16.50
C SER A 162 58.87 -5.48 -15.11
N LEU A 163 58.12 -5.04 -14.10
CA LEU A 163 58.54 -4.95 -12.69
C LEU A 163 59.81 -4.11 -12.46
N PHE A 164 60.07 -3.11 -13.32
CA PHE A 164 61.37 -2.41 -13.42
C PHE A 164 61.85 -1.76 -12.11
N ASN A 165 61.04 -0.93 -11.44
CA ASN A 165 61.48 -0.17 -10.26
C ASN A 165 61.43 -0.97 -8.94
N ASN A 166 61.09 -2.27 -8.97
CA ASN A 166 60.96 -3.07 -7.75
C ASN A 166 62.26 -3.03 -6.96
N THR A 167 62.22 -2.91 -5.64
CA THR A 167 63.42 -2.97 -4.79
C THR A 167 63.30 -4.09 -3.75
N THR A 168 62.15 -4.16 -3.09
CA THR A 168 61.88 -5.06 -1.95
C THR A 168 60.52 -5.74 -2.04
N GLY A 169 59.74 -5.51 -3.10
CA GLY A 169 58.49 -6.21 -3.35
C GLY A 169 58.73 -7.68 -3.72
N SER A 170 57.87 -8.57 -3.24
CA SER A 170 58.02 -10.03 -3.35
C SER A 170 56.72 -10.73 -3.75
N PHE A 171 56.84 -11.96 -4.27
CA PHE A 171 55.73 -12.79 -4.76
C PHE A 171 54.92 -12.17 -5.92
N ASN A 172 55.51 -11.25 -6.71
CA ASN A 172 54.77 -10.56 -7.78
C ASN A 172 54.95 -11.25 -9.14
N VAL A 173 53.88 -11.31 -9.94
CA VAL A 173 53.91 -11.81 -11.32
C VAL A 173 53.56 -10.66 -12.27
N ALA A 174 54.44 -10.32 -13.22
CA ALA A 174 54.30 -9.19 -14.13
C ALA A 174 54.62 -9.59 -15.59
N ASN A 175 53.60 -9.88 -16.39
CA ASN A 175 53.73 -10.34 -17.77
C ASN A 175 53.28 -9.27 -18.78
N GLY A 176 54.22 -8.65 -19.48
CA GLY A 176 53.98 -7.76 -20.60
C GLY A 176 54.54 -6.35 -20.43
N PHE A 177 54.43 -5.55 -21.50
CA PHE A 177 55.11 -4.27 -21.69
C PHE A 177 54.74 -3.25 -20.60
N TYR A 178 55.73 -2.78 -19.84
CA TYR A 178 55.58 -1.86 -18.71
C TYR A 178 54.58 -2.30 -17.60
N THR A 179 54.35 -3.62 -17.43
CA THR A 179 53.58 -4.14 -16.28
C THR A 179 54.32 -3.91 -14.97
N MET A 180 53.61 -3.48 -13.93
CA MET A 180 54.17 -3.19 -12.59
C MET A 180 55.44 -2.30 -12.59
N PHE A 181 55.56 -1.40 -13.57
CA PHE A 181 56.78 -0.63 -13.81
C PHE A 181 57.28 0.12 -12.56
N SER A 182 56.37 0.72 -11.78
CA SER A 182 56.68 1.55 -10.62
C SER A 182 56.67 0.81 -9.28
N ASN A 183 56.52 -0.53 -9.26
CA ASN A 183 56.48 -1.27 -7.99
C ASN A 183 57.76 -1.01 -7.20
N VAL A 184 57.69 -0.87 -5.88
CA VAL A 184 58.86 -0.68 -5.01
C VAL A 184 58.87 -1.75 -3.94
N SER A 185 57.77 -1.83 -3.18
CA SER A 185 57.58 -2.72 -2.04
C SER A 185 56.25 -3.49 -2.03
N GLY A 186 55.40 -3.32 -3.04
CA GLY A 186 54.13 -4.04 -3.17
C GLY A 186 54.36 -5.55 -3.33
N VAL A 187 53.52 -6.37 -2.67
CA VAL A 187 53.66 -7.84 -2.64
C VAL A 187 52.45 -8.59 -3.20
N ARG A 188 52.68 -9.81 -3.70
CA ARG A 188 51.63 -10.77 -4.13
C ARG A 188 50.70 -10.24 -5.23
N ASN A 189 51.17 -9.30 -6.05
CA ASN A 189 50.37 -8.78 -7.16
C ASN A 189 50.51 -9.67 -8.42
N THR A 190 49.48 -9.74 -9.25
CA THR A 190 49.48 -10.44 -10.54
C THR A 190 49.03 -9.50 -11.65
N ALA A 191 49.97 -9.05 -12.49
CA ALA A 191 49.76 -8.16 -13.61
C ALA A 191 50.02 -8.88 -14.95
N SER A 192 49.12 -8.71 -15.92
CA SER A 192 49.30 -9.28 -17.27
C SER A 192 48.72 -8.36 -18.36
N GLY A 193 49.52 -7.98 -19.35
CA GLY A 193 49.11 -7.19 -20.51
C GLY A 193 49.99 -5.95 -20.77
N TYR A 194 49.39 -4.86 -21.23
CA TYR A 194 50.11 -3.60 -21.51
C TYR A 194 49.83 -2.60 -20.38
N ARG A 195 50.89 -2.17 -19.67
CA ARG A 195 50.81 -1.20 -18.56
C ARG A 195 49.77 -1.56 -17.48
N SER A 196 49.56 -2.85 -17.22
CA SER A 196 48.76 -3.28 -16.07
C SER A 196 49.53 -3.04 -14.76
N LEU A 197 48.86 -2.51 -13.72
CA LEU A 197 49.44 -2.11 -12.43
C LEU A 197 50.65 -1.15 -12.56
N HIS A 198 50.66 -0.31 -13.61
CA HIS A 198 51.84 0.45 -14.02
C HIS A 198 52.44 1.34 -12.92
N SER A 199 51.59 2.11 -12.23
CA SER A 199 52.00 3.08 -11.21
C SER A 199 52.09 2.52 -9.78
N ASN A 200 51.76 1.24 -9.58
CA ASN A 200 51.71 0.61 -8.24
C ASN A 200 53.06 0.79 -7.54
N THR A 201 53.12 1.29 -6.30
CA THR A 201 54.38 1.44 -5.56
C THR A 201 54.45 0.48 -4.37
N SER A 202 53.36 0.40 -3.59
CA SER A 202 53.25 -0.41 -2.37
C SER A 202 51.96 -1.23 -2.28
N GLY A 203 51.02 -1.03 -3.22
CA GLY A 203 49.77 -1.80 -3.28
C GLY A 203 50.04 -3.30 -3.42
N SER A 204 49.23 -4.10 -2.73
CA SER A 204 49.48 -5.53 -2.52
C SER A 204 48.24 -6.41 -2.70
N ASN A 205 48.45 -7.68 -3.07
CA ASN A 205 47.43 -8.67 -3.43
C ASN A 205 46.48 -8.24 -4.58
N ASN A 206 46.91 -7.35 -5.48
CA ASN A 206 46.09 -6.91 -6.61
C ASN A 206 46.24 -7.82 -7.84
N VAL A 207 45.17 -8.00 -8.61
CA VAL A 207 45.16 -8.76 -9.86
C VAL A 207 44.73 -7.85 -11.01
N GLY A 208 45.65 -7.49 -11.91
CA GLY A 208 45.39 -6.71 -13.11
C GLY A 208 45.61 -7.53 -14.38
N ILE A 209 44.58 -7.69 -15.22
CA ILE A 209 44.69 -8.44 -16.48
C ILE A 209 44.06 -7.64 -17.62
N GLY A 210 44.87 -7.28 -18.62
CA GLY A 210 44.45 -6.60 -19.84
C GLY A 210 45.25 -5.33 -20.13
N TYR A 211 44.59 -4.34 -20.74
CA TYR A 211 45.22 -3.10 -21.19
C TYR A 211 44.93 -1.99 -20.19
N GLN A 212 45.99 -1.43 -19.58
CA GLN A 212 45.92 -0.35 -18.57
C GLN A 212 44.90 -0.60 -17.44
N THR A 213 44.85 -1.84 -16.93
CA THR A 213 44.11 -2.17 -15.71
C THR A 213 44.89 -1.77 -14.46
N LEU A 214 44.22 -1.21 -13.45
CA LEU A 214 44.86 -0.68 -12.22
C LEU A 214 46.02 0.29 -12.54
N PHE A 215 45.87 1.12 -13.58
CA PHE A 215 46.97 1.86 -14.20
C PHE A 215 47.63 2.85 -13.23
N ASP A 216 46.82 3.69 -12.57
CA ASP A 216 47.30 4.74 -11.66
C ASP A 216 47.40 4.28 -10.19
N ASN A 217 47.13 3.00 -9.87
CA ASN A 217 47.13 2.51 -8.48
C ASN A 217 48.48 2.82 -7.82
N ILE A 218 48.50 3.26 -6.57
CA ILE A 218 49.74 3.62 -5.84
C ILE A 218 49.91 2.66 -4.66
N SER A 219 48.91 2.65 -3.77
CA SER A 219 48.92 1.85 -2.53
C SER A 219 47.60 1.12 -2.27
N GLY A 220 46.68 1.08 -3.24
CA GLY A 220 45.44 0.30 -3.14
C GLY A 220 45.72 -1.21 -3.10
N ASN A 221 44.90 -1.94 -2.35
CA ASN A 221 45.12 -3.36 -2.02
C ASN A 221 43.92 -4.23 -2.41
N ASN A 222 44.15 -5.53 -2.60
CA ASN A 222 43.11 -6.54 -2.72
C ASN A 222 42.13 -6.31 -3.90
N ASN A 223 42.51 -5.52 -4.91
CA ASN A 223 41.66 -5.20 -6.07
C ASN A 223 41.85 -6.22 -7.21
N VAL A 224 40.78 -6.51 -7.95
CA VAL A 224 40.80 -7.37 -9.15
C VAL A 224 40.25 -6.59 -10.34
N ALA A 225 41.01 -6.44 -11.41
CA ALA A 225 40.65 -5.67 -12.60
C ALA A 225 40.96 -6.41 -13.91
N LEU A 226 39.91 -6.74 -14.68
CA LEU A 226 40.00 -7.52 -15.93
C LEU A 226 39.36 -6.78 -17.10
N GLY A 227 40.15 -6.35 -18.08
CA GLY A 227 39.64 -5.74 -19.33
C GLY A 227 40.52 -4.65 -19.93
N TYR A 228 39.87 -3.68 -20.58
CA TYR A 228 40.49 -2.46 -21.11
C TYR A 228 40.14 -1.31 -20.17
N ASN A 229 41.15 -0.61 -19.63
CA ASN A 229 41.00 0.52 -18.71
C ASN A 229 40.08 0.24 -17.48
N SER A 230 40.04 -0.99 -17.00
CA SER A 230 39.28 -1.34 -15.79
C SER A 230 40.08 -0.94 -14.55
N GLN A 231 39.47 -0.18 -13.62
CA GLN A 231 40.20 0.48 -12.52
C GLN A 231 41.38 1.35 -13.02
N TYR A 232 41.20 2.12 -14.09
CA TYR A 232 42.28 2.96 -14.66
C TYR A 232 42.76 4.01 -13.65
N VAL A 233 41.88 4.93 -13.24
CA VAL A 233 42.13 5.99 -12.25
C VAL A 233 41.75 5.47 -10.85
N THR A 234 42.52 4.51 -10.37
CA THR A 234 42.58 4.10 -8.96
C THR A 234 43.87 4.65 -8.35
N THR A 235 43.91 4.96 -7.06
CA THR A 235 45.17 5.37 -6.40
C THR A 235 45.40 4.68 -5.06
N VAL A 236 44.37 4.63 -4.20
CA VAL A 236 44.44 4.10 -2.83
C VAL A 236 43.30 3.16 -2.47
N SER A 237 42.40 2.85 -3.41
CA SER A 237 41.17 2.09 -3.16
C SER A 237 41.42 0.62 -2.82
N GLU A 238 40.53 0.02 -2.02
CA GLU A 238 40.66 -1.37 -1.55
C GLU A 238 39.47 -2.27 -1.92
N GLY A 239 39.77 -3.54 -2.24
CA GLY A 239 38.80 -4.62 -2.28
C GLY A 239 37.82 -4.59 -3.46
N ASN A 240 38.11 -3.81 -4.51
CA ASN A 240 37.21 -3.65 -5.65
C ASN A 240 37.42 -4.75 -6.71
N VAL A 241 36.34 -5.35 -7.18
CA VAL A 241 36.32 -6.29 -8.31
C VAL A 241 35.72 -5.60 -9.52
N SER A 242 36.44 -5.53 -10.64
CA SER A 242 36.00 -4.88 -11.87
C SER A 242 36.31 -5.72 -13.12
N ILE A 243 35.29 -5.97 -13.95
CA ILE A 243 35.40 -6.79 -15.17
C ILE A 243 34.68 -6.10 -16.34
N GLY A 244 35.42 -5.70 -17.37
CA GLY A 244 34.88 -5.09 -18.59
C GLY A 244 35.72 -3.94 -19.13
N SER A 245 35.27 -3.33 -20.24
CA SER A 245 35.88 -2.10 -20.77
C SER A 245 35.42 -0.89 -19.96
N ASN A 246 36.36 -0.10 -19.45
CA ASN A 246 36.10 1.06 -18.56
C ASN A 246 35.27 0.69 -17.31
N ALA A 247 35.22 -0.59 -16.93
CA ALA A 247 34.52 -1.05 -15.74
C ALA A 247 35.24 -0.49 -14.50
N LEU A 248 34.55 0.35 -13.73
CA LEU A 248 35.12 1.13 -12.63
C LEU A 248 36.31 1.99 -13.08
N TYR A 249 36.20 2.71 -14.20
CA TYR A 249 37.31 3.49 -14.79
C TYR A 249 37.93 4.48 -13.80
N HIS A 250 37.12 5.16 -12.99
CA HIS A 250 37.54 5.96 -11.84
C HIS A 250 37.16 5.25 -10.53
N SER A 251 38.03 5.25 -9.52
CA SER A 251 37.70 4.72 -8.18
C SER A 251 38.61 5.27 -7.08
N GLY A 252 38.01 6.09 -6.21
CA GLY A 252 38.48 6.36 -4.84
C GLY A 252 37.61 5.69 -3.76
N GLY A 253 36.65 4.84 -4.16
CA GLY A 253 35.77 4.08 -3.27
C GLY A 253 36.18 2.60 -3.14
N ASN A 254 35.60 1.89 -2.18
CA ASN A 254 36.06 0.59 -1.72
C ASN A 254 34.96 -0.49 -1.78
N TYR A 255 35.39 -1.76 -1.85
CA TYR A 255 34.52 -2.94 -1.78
C TYR A 255 33.40 -2.98 -2.85
N ASN A 256 33.60 -2.33 -4.01
CA ASN A 256 32.66 -2.34 -5.12
C ASN A 256 32.82 -3.61 -5.98
N THR A 257 31.72 -4.11 -6.54
CA THR A 257 31.70 -5.23 -7.51
C THR A 257 31.08 -4.76 -8.82
N VAL A 258 31.88 -4.74 -9.89
CA VAL A 258 31.53 -4.07 -11.16
C VAL A 258 31.76 -5.01 -12.33
N ILE A 259 30.73 -5.35 -13.09
CA ILE A 259 30.82 -6.28 -14.22
C ILE A 259 30.03 -5.75 -15.43
N GLY A 260 30.73 -5.21 -16.42
CA GLY A 260 30.13 -4.72 -17.66
C GLY A 260 30.84 -3.49 -18.22
N THR A 261 30.71 -3.28 -19.53
CA THR A 261 31.27 -2.10 -20.21
C THR A 261 30.63 -0.80 -19.68
N ASP A 262 31.48 0.17 -19.35
CA ASP A 262 31.15 1.46 -18.75
C ASP A 262 30.33 1.39 -17.44
N ALA A 263 30.30 0.24 -16.76
CA ALA A 263 29.69 0.12 -15.44
C ALA A 263 30.50 0.92 -14.41
N LEU A 264 29.83 1.75 -13.62
CA LEU A 264 30.41 2.62 -12.57
C LEU A 264 31.57 3.53 -13.07
N SER A 265 31.56 3.91 -14.35
CA SER A 265 32.69 4.55 -15.05
C SER A 265 33.04 5.98 -14.56
N VAL A 266 32.08 6.78 -14.12
CA VAL A 266 32.27 8.18 -13.69
C VAL A 266 32.33 8.33 -12.16
N SER A 267 32.51 7.23 -11.42
CA SER A 267 32.46 7.23 -9.95
C SER A 267 33.71 7.82 -9.29
N ASN A 268 33.56 8.55 -8.19
CA ASN A 268 34.70 9.17 -7.52
C ASN A 268 34.96 8.56 -6.12
N ILE A 269 33.92 8.40 -5.29
CA ILE A 269 34.08 8.04 -3.86
C ILE A 269 32.98 7.11 -3.31
N GLY A 270 32.30 6.32 -4.16
CA GLY A 270 31.22 5.43 -3.72
C GLY A 270 31.71 4.09 -3.16
N ASP A 271 31.27 3.70 -1.96
CA ASP A 271 31.60 2.42 -1.31
C ASP A 271 30.47 1.38 -1.43
N TYR A 272 30.84 0.09 -1.42
CA TYR A 272 29.94 -1.09 -1.33
C TYR A 272 28.88 -1.21 -2.44
N ASN A 273 29.16 -0.70 -3.65
CA ASN A 273 28.21 -0.76 -4.77
C ASN A 273 28.39 -2.02 -5.64
N ILE A 274 27.28 -2.62 -6.09
CA ILE A 274 27.25 -3.77 -7.02
C ILE A 274 26.66 -3.33 -8.36
N ALA A 275 27.48 -3.12 -9.40
CA ALA A 275 27.07 -2.62 -10.71
C ALA A 275 27.32 -3.66 -11.83
N VAL A 276 26.26 -4.35 -12.27
CA VAL A 276 26.34 -5.45 -13.25
C VAL A 276 25.50 -5.14 -14.49
N GLY A 277 26.16 -4.95 -15.64
CA GLY A 277 25.55 -4.69 -16.94
C GLY A 277 26.04 -3.39 -17.61
N TYR A 278 25.81 -3.28 -18.92
CA TYR A 278 26.23 -2.10 -19.72
C TYR A 278 25.69 -0.79 -19.12
N SER A 279 26.61 0.11 -18.76
CA SER A 279 26.36 1.42 -18.15
C SER A 279 25.50 1.39 -16.86
N ALA A 280 25.58 0.31 -16.08
CA ALA A 280 25.01 0.25 -14.74
C ALA A 280 25.75 1.23 -13.79
N MET A 281 25.01 2.05 -13.03
CA MET A 281 25.55 3.13 -12.18
C MET A 281 26.56 4.09 -12.86
N TYR A 282 26.46 4.29 -14.17
CA TYR A 282 27.44 5.08 -14.95
C TYR A 282 27.87 6.40 -14.28
N SER A 283 26.90 7.18 -13.80
CA SER A 283 27.10 8.53 -13.22
C SER A 283 27.37 8.58 -11.71
N ASN A 284 27.45 7.45 -10.99
CA ASN A 284 27.38 7.43 -9.52
C ASN A 284 28.62 8.04 -8.85
N THR A 285 28.59 9.35 -8.56
CA THR A 285 29.73 10.08 -8.01
C THR A 285 30.08 9.69 -6.57
N SER A 286 29.09 9.51 -5.70
CA SER A 286 29.29 9.31 -4.25
C SER A 286 28.15 8.56 -3.55
N GLY A 287 27.28 7.86 -4.27
CA GLY A 287 26.24 7.01 -3.67
C GLY A 287 26.83 5.70 -3.17
N ASN A 288 26.41 5.28 -1.97
CA ASN A 288 26.91 4.08 -1.29
C ASN A 288 25.86 2.96 -1.18
N ASN A 289 26.32 1.72 -1.02
CA ASN A 289 25.48 0.53 -0.79
C ASN A 289 24.41 0.29 -1.89
N ASN A 290 24.63 0.75 -3.12
CA ASN A 290 23.66 0.56 -4.20
C ASN A 290 23.85 -0.81 -4.88
N ILE A 291 22.77 -1.38 -5.42
CA ILE A 291 22.78 -2.57 -6.28
C ILE A 291 22.12 -2.20 -7.60
N ALA A 292 22.80 -2.43 -8.72
CA ALA A 292 22.32 -2.15 -10.07
C ALA A 292 22.62 -3.35 -10.98
N ILE A 293 21.62 -4.19 -11.24
CA ILE A 293 21.77 -5.42 -12.03
C ILE A 293 20.87 -5.32 -13.26
N GLY A 294 21.48 -5.01 -14.40
CA GLY A 294 20.80 -4.79 -15.68
C GLY A 294 21.39 -3.59 -16.41
N SER A 295 21.34 -3.61 -17.75
CA SER A 295 21.84 -2.47 -18.52
C SER A 295 21.05 -1.19 -18.21
N ASN A 296 21.79 -0.10 -17.99
CA ASN A 296 21.29 1.21 -17.56
C ASN A 296 20.50 1.20 -16.24
N ALA A 297 20.68 0.19 -15.38
CA ALA A 297 20.17 0.24 -14.01
C ALA A 297 20.92 1.33 -13.20
N LEU A 298 20.19 2.19 -12.49
CA LEU A 298 20.73 3.35 -11.75
C LEU A 298 21.67 4.27 -12.58
N ASN A 299 21.50 4.32 -13.90
CA ASN A 299 22.45 4.97 -14.82
C ASN A 299 22.80 6.41 -14.46
N SER A 300 21.80 7.23 -14.10
CA SER A 300 21.95 8.66 -13.78
C SER A 300 22.22 8.95 -12.30
N ASN A 301 22.33 7.92 -11.44
CA ASN A 301 22.53 8.12 -10.00
C ASN A 301 23.78 8.97 -9.76
N THR A 302 23.75 9.89 -8.80
CA THR A 302 24.92 10.71 -8.44
C THR A 302 25.25 10.55 -6.96
N MET A 303 24.28 10.84 -6.08
CA MET A 303 24.44 10.82 -4.62
C MET A 303 23.48 9.84 -3.92
N GLY A 304 22.47 9.33 -4.64
CA GLY A 304 21.49 8.39 -4.10
C GLY A 304 22.15 7.13 -3.53
N SER A 305 21.78 6.74 -2.32
CA SER A 305 22.37 5.61 -1.58
C SER A 305 21.33 4.58 -1.14
N ASN A 306 21.81 3.36 -0.87
CA ASN A 306 21.00 2.19 -0.45
C ASN A 306 19.90 1.80 -1.46
N ASN A 307 20.05 2.11 -2.75
CA ASN A 307 19.05 1.78 -3.76
C ASN A 307 19.30 0.38 -4.37
N VAL A 308 18.24 -0.38 -4.62
CA VAL A 308 18.30 -1.70 -5.28
C VAL A 308 17.54 -1.65 -6.59
N ALA A 309 18.24 -1.70 -7.72
CA ALA A 309 17.69 -1.67 -9.06
C ALA A 309 18.05 -2.95 -9.83
N THR A 310 17.07 -3.78 -10.15
CA THR A 310 17.28 -5.01 -10.95
C THR A 310 16.33 -5.04 -12.13
N GLY A 311 16.90 -5.00 -13.34
CA GLY A 311 16.18 -4.94 -14.61
C GLY A 311 16.68 -3.82 -15.53
N PHE A 312 16.43 -3.96 -16.83
CA PHE A 312 16.81 -2.96 -17.83
C PHE A 312 16.15 -1.60 -17.52
N MET A 313 16.99 -0.56 -17.38
CA MET A 313 16.58 0.81 -17.04
C MET A 313 15.76 0.93 -15.73
N ALA A 314 15.96 0.04 -14.75
CA ALA A 314 15.41 0.20 -13.40
C ALA A 314 16.11 1.38 -12.67
N LEU A 315 15.35 2.29 -12.06
CA LEU A 315 15.85 3.54 -11.45
C LEU A 315 16.79 4.37 -12.35
N ASN A 316 16.62 4.28 -13.68
CA ASN A 316 17.51 4.87 -14.69
C ASN A 316 17.87 6.33 -14.41
N SER A 317 16.87 7.15 -14.08
CA SER A 317 16.98 8.60 -13.96
C SER A 317 17.16 9.11 -12.52
N ASN A 318 17.36 8.19 -11.55
CA ASN A 318 17.59 8.56 -10.15
C ASN A 318 18.81 9.47 -10.07
N THR A 319 18.81 10.49 -9.21
CA THR A 319 19.99 11.32 -8.96
C THR A 319 20.35 11.27 -7.48
N ASN A 320 19.43 11.72 -6.65
CA ASN A 320 19.61 11.88 -5.21
C ASN A 320 18.64 11.03 -4.36
N GLY A 321 17.71 10.29 -4.98
CA GLY A 321 16.74 9.44 -4.28
C GLY A 321 17.43 8.27 -3.55
N ASN A 322 17.00 7.98 -2.33
CA ASN A 322 17.60 6.99 -1.43
C ASN A 322 16.63 5.88 -1.04
N ASN A 323 17.17 4.73 -0.65
CA ASN A 323 16.44 3.57 -0.13
C ASN A 323 15.32 3.06 -1.06
N ASN A 324 15.42 3.28 -2.38
CA ASN A 324 14.41 2.83 -3.33
C ASN A 324 14.71 1.40 -3.80
N VAL A 325 13.68 0.57 -3.91
CA VAL A 325 13.74 -0.80 -4.46
C VAL A 325 12.96 -0.84 -5.76
N ALA A 326 13.61 -1.21 -6.86
CA ALA A 326 13.06 -1.24 -8.21
C ALA A 326 13.38 -2.56 -8.90
N LEU A 327 12.41 -3.48 -8.86
CA LEU A 327 12.52 -4.84 -9.37
C LEU A 327 11.70 -4.98 -10.66
N GLY A 328 12.34 -4.93 -11.82
CA GLY A 328 11.72 -5.20 -13.13
C GLY A 328 12.13 -4.26 -14.27
N LEU A 329 11.56 -4.52 -15.45
CA LEU A 329 11.79 -3.74 -16.67
C LEU A 329 11.23 -2.31 -16.53
N ARG A 330 12.11 -1.31 -16.57
CA ARG A 330 11.79 0.13 -16.43
C ARG A 330 10.96 0.44 -15.17
N THR A 331 11.26 -0.23 -14.07
CA THR A 331 10.66 0.04 -12.75
C THR A 331 11.28 1.32 -12.15
N LEU A 332 10.46 2.23 -11.60
CA LEU A 332 10.91 3.55 -11.08
C LEU A 332 11.76 4.36 -12.10
N ASN A 333 11.47 4.24 -13.40
CA ASN A 333 12.36 4.67 -14.48
C ASN A 333 12.72 6.17 -14.42
N ASN A 334 11.75 7.03 -14.11
CA ASN A 334 11.90 8.49 -14.06
C ASN A 334 12.17 9.06 -12.66
N ASN A 335 12.32 8.23 -11.62
CA ASN A 335 12.53 8.73 -10.25
C ASN A 335 13.77 9.62 -10.24
N THR A 336 13.74 10.80 -9.60
CA THR A 336 14.92 11.68 -9.51
C THR A 336 15.34 11.84 -8.06
N THR A 337 14.42 12.29 -7.21
CA THR A 337 14.66 12.58 -5.79
C THR A 337 13.69 11.89 -4.84
N GLY A 338 12.71 11.14 -5.34
CA GLY A 338 11.81 10.32 -4.53
C GLY A 338 12.57 9.28 -3.69
N ASN A 339 12.17 9.08 -2.45
CA ASN A 339 12.84 8.21 -1.47
C ASN A 339 11.92 7.09 -0.97
N ASN A 340 12.51 6.01 -0.48
CA ASN A 340 11.83 4.90 0.21
C ASN A 340 10.71 4.23 -0.62
N ASN A 341 10.76 4.31 -1.95
CA ASN A 341 9.74 3.67 -2.80
C ASN A 341 10.08 2.20 -3.05
N ILE A 342 9.10 1.31 -2.90
CA ILE A 342 9.23 -0.12 -3.19
C ILE A 342 8.38 -0.45 -4.42
N ALA A 343 9.02 -0.73 -5.55
CA ALA A 343 8.36 -0.98 -6.83
C ALA A 343 8.78 -2.35 -7.41
N THR A 344 7.80 -3.17 -7.77
CA THR A 344 8.00 -4.51 -8.33
C THR A 344 7.10 -4.77 -9.53
N GLY A 345 7.65 -5.37 -10.58
CA GLY A 345 6.96 -5.65 -11.84
C GLY A 345 7.14 -4.56 -12.91
N THR A 346 6.95 -4.95 -14.17
CA THR A 346 7.25 -4.14 -15.35
C THR A 346 6.54 -2.78 -15.32
N ARG A 347 7.34 -1.72 -15.36
CA ARG A 347 6.89 -0.31 -15.32
C ARG A 347 6.02 0.05 -14.11
N ALA A 348 6.22 -0.57 -12.95
CA ALA A 348 5.69 -0.05 -11.69
C ALA A 348 6.38 1.29 -11.33
N LEU A 349 5.61 2.28 -10.85
CA LEU A 349 6.05 3.65 -10.55
C LEU A 349 6.87 4.32 -11.69
N PHE A 350 6.55 4.01 -12.95
CA PHE A 350 7.35 4.40 -14.12
C PHE A 350 7.63 5.90 -14.21
N SER A 351 6.61 6.74 -14.05
CA SER A 351 6.70 8.20 -14.20
C SER A 351 7.12 8.94 -12.93
N ASN A 352 7.29 8.26 -11.79
CA ASN A 352 7.55 8.91 -10.49
C ASN A 352 8.76 9.83 -10.60
N THR A 353 8.74 11.03 -10.00
CA THR A 353 9.90 11.92 -9.98
C THR A 353 10.32 12.24 -8.55
N THR A 354 9.39 12.78 -7.76
CA THR A 354 9.61 13.20 -6.36
C THR A 354 8.77 12.43 -5.34
N GLY A 355 7.75 11.68 -5.79
CA GLY A 355 6.87 10.90 -4.93
C GLY A 355 7.66 9.91 -4.05
N SER A 356 7.32 9.82 -2.77
CA SER A 356 8.10 9.10 -1.77
C SER A 356 7.23 8.17 -0.91
N ASN A 357 7.86 7.14 -0.32
CA ASN A 357 7.22 6.14 0.54
C ASN A 357 6.07 5.37 -0.15
N ASN A 358 6.08 5.23 -1.48
CA ASN A 358 5.06 4.49 -2.22
C ASN A 358 5.44 3.00 -2.35
N ILE A 359 4.43 2.12 -2.30
CA ILE A 359 4.56 0.67 -2.57
C ILE A 359 3.77 0.35 -3.84
N ALA A 360 4.43 -0.16 -4.89
CA ALA A 360 3.83 -0.47 -6.18
C ALA A 360 4.22 -1.88 -6.66
N THR A 361 3.37 -2.86 -6.39
CA THR A 361 3.57 -4.27 -6.78
C THR A 361 2.60 -4.66 -7.88
N GLY A 362 3.12 -4.96 -9.07
CA GLY A 362 2.36 -5.39 -10.23
C GLY A 362 2.65 -4.60 -11.50
N THR A 363 2.37 -5.19 -12.66
CA THR A 363 2.64 -4.54 -13.95
C THR A 363 1.87 -3.22 -14.06
N ARG A 364 2.58 -2.11 -14.24
CA ARG A 364 2.03 -0.75 -14.32
C ARG A 364 1.21 -0.32 -13.08
N ALA A 365 1.53 -0.83 -11.88
CA ALA A 365 1.06 -0.24 -10.63
C ALA A 365 1.63 1.19 -10.46
N LEU A 366 0.81 2.17 -10.05
CA LEU A 366 1.20 3.59 -9.91
C LEU A 366 1.95 4.18 -11.14
N TYR A 367 1.58 3.76 -12.35
CA TYR A 367 2.35 4.05 -13.58
C TYR A 367 2.60 5.54 -13.83
N SER A 368 1.56 6.37 -13.72
CA SER A 368 1.61 7.81 -14.01
C SER A 368 2.03 8.69 -12.84
N ASN A 369 2.36 8.12 -11.67
CA ASN A 369 2.65 8.91 -10.46
C ASN A 369 3.77 9.90 -10.73
N LEU A 370 3.68 11.12 -10.21
CA LEU A 370 4.70 12.16 -10.34
C LEU A 370 5.26 12.49 -8.95
N SER A 371 4.40 13.03 -8.09
CA SER A 371 4.73 13.47 -6.71
C SER A 371 3.85 12.84 -5.63
N GLY A 372 2.81 12.08 -5.99
CA GLY A 372 1.96 11.35 -5.05
C GLY A 372 2.78 10.48 -4.11
N SER A 373 2.45 10.49 -2.82
CA SER A 373 3.27 9.87 -1.77
C SER A 373 2.43 9.01 -0.82
N PHE A 374 3.07 8.08 -0.12
CA PHE A 374 2.43 7.14 0.81
C PHE A 374 1.31 6.27 0.19
N ASN A 375 1.31 6.06 -1.13
CA ASN A 375 0.33 5.21 -1.79
C ASN A 375 0.74 3.73 -1.76
N VAL A 376 -0.21 2.83 -1.56
CA VAL A 376 -0.03 1.37 -1.64
C VAL A 376 -0.83 0.82 -2.81
N SER A 377 -0.17 0.13 -3.73
CA SER A 377 -0.72 -0.23 -5.04
C SER A 377 -0.31 -1.67 -5.39
N ASN A 378 -1.21 -2.61 -5.15
CA ASN A 378 -0.96 -4.05 -5.25
C ASN A 378 -1.91 -4.71 -6.27
N GLY A 379 -1.42 -4.91 -7.49
CA GLY A 379 -2.15 -5.49 -8.60
C GLY A 379 -1.82 -4.82 -9.92
N THR A 380 -2.05 -5.53 -11.04
CA THR A 380 -1.81 -4.96 -12.37
C THR A 380 -2.73 -3.76 -12.62
N ARG A 381 -2.12 -2.62 -12.98
CA ARG A 381 -2.79 -1.32 -13.23
C ARG A 381 -3.59 -0.76 -12.04
N THR A 382 -3.20 -1.07 -10.80
CA THR A 382 -3.65 -0.31 -9.62
C THR A 382 -3.13 1.13 -9.69
N LEU A 383 -3.95 2.12 -9.29
CA LEU A 383 -3.59 3.56 -9.26
C LEU A 383 -2.89 4.06 -10.56
N TYR A 384 -3.33 3.54 -11.72
CA TYR A 384 -2.58 3.65 -12.98
C TYR A 384 -2.42 5.10 -13.46
N LEU A 385 -3.45 5.94 -13.33
CA LEU A 385 -3.43 7.36 -13.73
C LEU A 385 -3.04 8.32 -12.59
N ASN A 386 -2.71 7.84 -11.40
CA ASN A 386 -2.41 8.71 -10.26
C ASN A 386 -1.27 9.64 -10.61
N THR A 387 -1.36 10.94 -10.32
CA THR A 387 -0.31 11.93 -10.61
C THR A 387 0.22 12.54 -9.32
N THR A 388 -0.67 13.07 -8.48
CA THR A 388 -0.35 13.73 -7.20
C THR A 388 -1.13 13.19 -6.01
N GLY A 389 -2.16 12.35 -6.24
CA GLY A 389 -2.94 11.72 -5.17
C GLY A 389 -2.05 10.94 -4.19
N SER A 390 -2.34 11.07 -2.90
CA SER A 390 -1.51 10.54 -1.80
C SER A 390 -2.35 9.78 -0.78
N TYR A 391 -1.69 8.92 0.00
CA TYR A 391 -2.31 8.05 1.02
C TYR A 391 -3.40 7.08 0.48
N ASN A 392 -3.42 6.79 -0.82
CA ASN A 392 -4.39 5.85 -1.39
C ASN A 392 -3.92 4.39 -1.26
N VAL A 393 -4.84 3.48 -0.98
CA VAL A 393 -4.60 2.03 -0.91
C VAL A 393 -5.44 1.33 -1.97
N ALA A 394 -4.79 0.66 -2.93
CA ALA A 394 -5.44 -0.04 -4.04
C ALA A 394 -4.95 -1.49 -4.12
N ASN A 395 -5.83 -2.45 -3.81
CA ASN A 395 -5.55 -3.89 -3.89
C ASN A 395 -6.48 -4.55 -4.92
N GLY A 396 -5.92 -5.25 -5.92
CA GLY A 396 -6.68 -5.99 -6.93
C GLY A 396 -6.53 -5.42 -8.36
N PHE A 397 -7.06 -6.13 -9.36
CA PHE A 397 -6.89 -5.72 -10.76
C PHE A 397 -7.64 -4.43 -11.04
N ARG A 398 -6.92 -3.39 -11.51
CA ARG A 398 -7.47 -2.06 -11.85
C ARG A 398 -8.23 -1.36 -10.71
N ALA A 399 -7.95 -1.64 -9.43
CA ALA A 399 -8.46 -0.82 -8.33
C ALA A 399 -7.91 0.62 -8.44
N LEU A 400 -8.76 1.65 -8.22
CA LEU A 400 -8.43 3.07 -8.38
C LEU A 400 -7.74 3.42 -9.72
N ASN A 401 -8.12 2.77 -10.83
CA ASN A 401 -7.39 2.86 -12.10
C ASN A 401 -7.25 4.29 -12.63
N SER A 402 -8.31 5.09 -12.49
CA SER A 402 -8.41 6.43 -13.08
C SER A 402 -8.03 7.58 -12.12
N ASN A 403 -7.68 7.28 -10.86
CA ASN A 403 -7.41 8.31 -9.85
C ASN A 403 -6.32 9.24 -10.37
N THR A 404 -6.46 10.56 -10.22
CA THR A 404 -5.41 11.51 -10.62
C THR A 404 -4.86 12.24 -9.40
N ILE A 405 -5.76 12.93 -8.68
CA ILE A 405 -5.42 13.79 -7.54
C ILE A 405 -6.15 13.41 -6.24
N GLY A 406 -7.09 12.47 -6.29
CA GLY A 406 -7.84 12.01 -5.11
C GLY A 406 -6.92 11.41 -4.04
N ASN A 407 -7.26 11.64 -2.76
CA ASN A 407 -6.44 11.27 -1.60
C ASN A 407 -7.20 10.35 -0.63
N ASN A 408 -6.46 9.62 0.20
CA ASN A 408 -7.01 8.80 1.29
C ASN A 408 -8.01 7.69 0.86
N ASN A 409 -8.12 7.37 -0.43
CA ASN A 409 -9.08 6.37 -0.91
C ASN A 409 -8.57 4.94 -0.66
N ILE A 410 -9.44 4.06 -0.19
CA ILE A 410 -9.18 2.62 0.00
C ILE A 410 -10.04 1.84 -0.98
N ALA A 411 -9.42 1.02 -1.83
CA ALA A 411 -10.09 0.24 -2.87
C ALA A 411 -9.59 -1.20 -2.90
N ASN A 412 -10.42 -2.14 -2.43
CA ASN A 412 -10.06 -3.56 -2.30
C ASN A 412 -10.96 -4.45 -3.20
N GLY A 413 -10.47 -4.83 -4.37
CA GLY A 413 -11.18 -5.75 -5.27
C GLY A 413 -10.87 -5.58 -6.76
N TYR A 414 -11.68 -6.25 -7.58
CA TYR A 414 -11.63 -6.11 -9.03
C TYR A 414 -12.36 -4.83 -9.45
N GLN A 415 -11.65 -3.90 -10.11
CA GLN A 415 -12.18 -2.61 -10.59
C GLN A 415 -12.99 -1.80 -9.55
N THR A 416 -12.64 -1.93 -8.27
CA THR A 416 -13.14 -1.11 -7.17
C THR A 416 -12.65 0.34 -7.34
N LEU A 417 -13.55 1.33 -7.18
CA LEU A 417 -13.24 2.77 -7.41
C LEU A 417 -12.56 3.04 -8.78
N TYR A 418 -12.90 2.26 -9.82
CA TYR A 418 -12.21 2.27 -11.12
C TYR A 418 -12.15 3.65 -11.80
N SER A 419 -13.25 4.40 -11.76
CA SER A 419 -13.42 5.69 -12.46
C SER A 419 -13.06 6.90 -11.62
N ASN A 420 -12.66 6.73 -10.35
CA ASN A 420 -12.38 7.84 -9.43
C ASN A 420 -11.34 8.76 -10.06
N THR A 421 -11.55 10.08 -10.05
CA THR A 421 -10.59 11.06 -10.60
C THR A 421 -10.07 11.99 -9.51
N THR A 422 -10.98 12.70 -8.84
CA THR A 422 -10.68 13.65 -7.75
C THR A 422 -11.30 13.26 -6.41
N GLY A 423 -12.27 12.33 -6.40
CA GLY A 423 -12.91 11.84 -5.18
C GLY A 423 -11.90 11.39 -4.13
N SER A 424 -12.17 11.69 -2.85
CA SER A 424 -11.23 11.49 -1.75
C SER A 424 -11.93 10.85 -0.54
N ASN A 425 -11.15 10.23 0.34
CA ASN A 425 -11.59 9.56 1.57
C ASN A 425 -12.55 8.36 1.36
N ASN A 426 -12.81 7.93 0.11
CA ASN A 426 -13.76 6.85 -0.15
C ASN A 426 -13.19 5.49 0.26
N VAL A 427 -13.99 4.65 0.93
CA VAL A 427 -13.62 3.30 1.39
C VAL A 427 -14.50 2.26 0.71
N ALA A 428 -13.96 1.60 -0.31
CA ALA A 428 -14.68 0.61 -1.11
C ALA A 428 -13.99 -0.77 -1.10
N SER A 429 -14.80 -1.83 -0.98
CA SER A 429 -14.32 -3.21 -1.01
C SER A 429 -15.36 -4.15 -1.64
N GLY A 430 -14.96 -4.92 -2.64
CA GLY A 430 -15.82 -5.82 -3.40
C GLY A 430 -15.65 -5.71 -4.92
N TYR A 431 -16.20 -6.69 -5.65
CA TYR A 431 -16.21 -6.68 -7.12
C TYR A 431 -17.00 -5.46 -7.63
N GLU A 432 -16.32 -4.56 -8.34
CA GLU A 432 -16.91 -3.35 -8.94
C GLU A 432 -17.66 -2.45 -7.94
N SER A 433 -17.31 -2.53 -6.65
CA SER A 433 -17.80 -1.61 -5.61
C SER A 433 -17.35 -0.17 -5.91
N LEU A 434 -18.29 0.78 -5.79
CA LEU A 434 -18.10 2.21 -6.01
C LEU A 434 -17.43 2.54 -7.36
N ARG A 435 -17.67 1.71 -8.39
CA ARG A 435 -16.91 1.70 -9.64
C ARG A 435 -16.89 3.04 -10.35
N ASN A 436 -18.05 3.64 -10.54
CA ASN A 436 -18.22 4.79 -11.43
C ASN A 436 -17.95 6.13 -10.76
N ASN A 437 -17.66 6.15 -9.44
CA ASN A 437 -17.42 7.40 -8.72
C ASN A 437 -16.32 8.18 -9.43
N SER A 438 -16.49 9.49 -9.59
CA SER A 438 -15.51 10.35 -10.25
C SER A 438 -15.02 11.43 -9.28
N THR A 439 -15.96 12.16 -8.67
CA THR A 439 -15.67 13.30 -7.81
C THR A 439 -16.16 13.14 -6.37
N GLY A 440 -17.07 12.20 -6.11
CA GLY A 440 -17.70 12.06 -4.79
C GLY A 440 -16.71 11.66 -3.69
N TYR A 441 -16.98 12.09 -2.45
CA TYR A 441 -16.11 11.91 -1.29
C TYR A 441 -16.82 11.32 -0.07
N ASP A 442 -16.03 10.84 0.90
CA ASP A 442 -16.47 10.23 2.16
C ASP A 442 -17.43 9.03 2.04
N ASN A 443 -17.57 8.41 0.85
CA ASN A 443 -18.46 7.25 0.66
C ASN A 443 -17.83 5.94 1.19
N ILE A 444 -18.67 5.09 1.78
CA ILE A 444 -18.33 3.74 2.25
C ILE A 444 -19.11 2.72 1.43
N ALA A 445 -18.45 1.72 0.85
CA ALA A 445 -19.05 0.77 -0.09
C ALA A 445 -18.52 -0.67 0.06
N PHE A 446 -19.24 -1.53 0.76
CA PHE A 446 -18.87 -2.92 1.03
C PHE A 446 -19.82 -3.92 0.37
N GLY A 447 -19.37 -4.60 -0.69
CA GLY A 447 -20.14 -5.63 -1.38
C GLY A 447 -19.91 -5.66 -2.89
N THR A 448 -20.47 -6.67 -3.56
CA THR A 448 -20.47 -6.71 -5.03
C THR A 448 -21.37 -5.61 -5.57
N GLN A 449 -20.83 -4.71 -6.40
CA GLN A 449 -21.56 -3.63 -7.06
C GLN A 449 -22.34 -2.68 -6.11
N SER A 450 -21.95 -2.63 -4.83
CA SER A 450 -22.34 -1.61 -3.85
C SER A 450 -21.99 -0.21 -4.39
N LEU A 451 -22.94 0.73 -4.44
CA LEU A 451 -22.78 2.09 -5.00
C LEU A 451 -22.18 2.11 -6.43
N TYR A 452 -22.46 1.09 -7.26
CA TYR A 452 -21.85 0.91 -8.58
C TYR A 452 -21.95 2.15 -9.48
N SER A 453 -23.14 2.79 -9.52
CA SER A 453 -23.45 3.90 -10.42
C SER A 453 -23.11 5.29 -9.87
N ASN A 454 -22.61 5.41 -8.63
CA ASN A 454 -22.33 6.73 -8.05
C ASN A 454 -21.32 7.47 -8.94
N THR A 455 -21.48 8.77 -9.13
CA THR A 455 -20.57 9.62 -9.92
C THR A 455 -20.04 10.80 -9.11
N ALA A 456 -20.91 11.41 -8.30
CA ALA A 456 -20.64 12.63 -7.55
C ALA A 456 -21.41 12.74 -6.22
N GLY A 457 -22.13 11.69 -5.80
CA GLY A 457 -22.80 11.63 -4.51
C GLY A 457 -21.81 11.39 -3.38
N ASP A 458 -22.09 11.98 -2.21
CA ASP A 458 -21.17 12.13 -1.09
C ASP A 458 -21.71 11.49 0.20
N ALA A 459 -20.80 11.08 1.08
CA ALA A 459 -21.10 10.59 2.44
C ALA A 459 -22.12 9.43 2.51
N ASN A 460 -22.28 8.64 1.45
CA ASN A 460 -23.18 7.48 1.46
C ASN A 460 -22.50 6.27 2.12
N VAL A 461 -23.23 5.51 2.92
CA VAL A 461 -22.82 4.21 3.48
C VAL A 461 -23.63 3.12 2.80
N SER A 462 -22.95 2.19 2.14
CA SER A 462 -23.55 1.08 1.41
C SER A 462 -22.88 -0.24 1.78
N ILE A 463 -23.65 -1.20 2.29
CA ILE A 463 -23.16 -2.48 2.78
C ILE A 463 -24.08 -3.61 2.31
N GLY A 464 -23.71 -4.26 1.20
CA GLY A 464 -24.40 -5.41 0.63
C GLY A 464 -24.20 -5.53 -0.88
N THR A 465 -24.62 -6.65 -1.46
CA THR A 465 -24.63 -6.81 -2.92
C THR A 465 -25.70 -5.89 -3.53
N ASN A 466 -25.35 -5.12 -4.56
CA ASN A 466 -26.25 -4.16 -5.24
C ASN A 466 -26.87 -3.07 -4.33
N SER A 467 -26.40 -2.89 -3.10
CA SER A 467 -26.86 -1.81 -2.23
C SER A 467 -26.56 -0.43 -2.86
N LEU A 468 -27.58 0.44 -2.95
CA LEU A 468 -27.55 1.74 -3.67
C LEU A 468 -26.98 1.64 -5.10
N TYR A 469 -27.23 0.55 -5.84
CA TYR A 469 -26.62 0.31 -7.16
C TYR A 469 -26.84 1.46 -8.15
N PHE A 470 -28.05 2.04 -8.21
CA PHE A 470 -28.41 3.09 -9.16
C PHE A 470 -28.29 4.52 -8.60
N ASN A 471 -27.85 4.71 -7.35
CA ASN A 471 -27.53 6.06 -6.86
C ASN A 471 -26.39 6.63 -7.72
N THR A 472 -26.60 7.79 -8.33
CA THR A 472 -25.64 8.51 -9.18
C THR A 472 -25.09 9.79 -8.54
N VAL A 473 -25.87 10.46 -7.69
CA VAL A 473 -25.61 11.79 -7.13
C VAL A 473 -26.18 12.02 -5.72
N GLY A 474 -27.03 11.12 -5.21
CA GLY A 474 -27.72 11.30 -3.93
C GLY A 474 -26.76 11.17 -2.75
N ILE A 475 -26.98 11.94 -1.68
CA ILE A 475 -26.04 12.14 -0.58
C ILE A 475 -26.56 11.67 0.78
N ASN A 476 -25.64 11.38 1.72
CA ASN A 476 -25.94 11.00 3.11
C ASN A 476 -26.84 9.75 3.29
N ASN A 477 -27.00 8.89 2.27
CA ASN A 477 -27.83 7.70 2.39
C ASN A 477 -27.10 6.58 3.16
N THR A 478 -27.81 5.87 4.05
CA THR A 478 -27.31 4.66 4.70
C THR A 478 -28.11 3.44 4.24
N ALA A 479 -27.47 2.47 3.61
CA ALA A 479 -28.08 1.28 3.06
C ALA A 479 -27.30 0.03 3.49
N ILE A 480 -27.96 -0.87 4.23
CA ILE A 480 -27.33 -2.07 4.81
C ILE A 480 -28.23 -3.27 4.51
N GLY A 481 -27.90 -4.01 3.46
CA GLY A 481 -28.65 -5.16 2.97
C GLY A 481 -28.27 -5.50 1.53
N THR A 482 -28.58 -6.72 1.08
CA THR A 482 -28.58 -6.99 -0.37
C THR A 482 -29.76 -6.25 -1.00
N GLU A 483 -29.48 -5.48 -2.05
CA GLU A 483 -30.47 -4.70 -2.82
C GLU A 483 -31.22 -3.62 -2.02
N SER A 484 -30.74 -3.28 -0.82
CA SER A 484 -31.25 -2.15 -0.03
C SER A 484 -31.04 -0.82 -0.78
N GLY A 485 -32.12 -0.07 -0.97
CA GLY A 485 -32.12 1.18 -1.72
C GLY A 485 -31.70 1.05 -3.18
N LEU A 486 -31.90 -0.12 -3.83
CA LEU A 486 -31.37 -0.42 -5.18
C LEU A 486 -31.53 0.73 -6.18
N ASN A 487 -32.75 1.27 -6.28
CA ASN A 487 -33.14 2.33 -7.22
C ASN A 487 -33.08 3.75 -6.62
N SER A 488 -32.65 3.90 -5.36
CA SER A 488 -32.62 5.20 -4.69
C SER A 488 -31.60 6.14 -5.33
N ASN A 489 -32.04 7.36 -5.60
CA ASN A 489 -31.22 8.45 -6.15
C ASN A 489 -31.50 9.80 -5.47
N GLY A 490 -32.21 9.79 -4.32
CA GLY A 490 -32.39 10.94 -3.44
C GLY A 490 -31.43 10.93 -2.25
N ASP A 491 -31.76 11.71 -1.22
CA ASP A 491 -30.85 12.10 -0.14
C ASP A 491 -31.34 11.68 1.25
N ALA A 492 -30.40 11.50 2.18
CA ALA A 492 -30.65 11.30 3.61
C ALA A 492 -31.62 10.13 3.95
N ASN A 493 -31.67 9.10 3.10
CA ASN A 493 -32.48 7.91 3.35
C ASN A 493 -31.74 6.88 4.21
N ILE A 494 -32.49 6.08 4.96
CA ILE A 494 -31.99 4.94 5.74
C ILE A 494 -32.75 3.67 5.31
N PHE A 495 -32.01 2.69 4.79
CA PHE A 495 -32.51 1.41 4.31
C PHE A 495 -31.80 0.26 5.03
N LEU A 496 -32.53 -0.58 5.79
CA LEU A 496 -31.95 -1.63 6.62
C LEU A 496 -32.65 -2.97 6.42
N GLY A 497 -31.93 -3.92 5.80
CA GLY A 497 -32.31 -5.30 5.52
C GLY A 497 -32.40 -5.64 4.02
N TYR A 498 -32.67 -6.89 3.69
CA TYR A 498 -32.80 -7.34 2.29
C TYR A 498 -33.93 -6.59 1.59
N GLY A 499 -33.67 -5.97 0.43
CA GLY A 499 -34.70 -5.27 -0.35
C GLY A 499 -35.27 -3.99 0.28
N ALA A 500 -34.85 -3.59 1.48
CA ALA A 500 -35.37 -2.40 2.15
C ALA A 500 -35.30 -1.15 1.25
N GLY A 501 -36.43 -0.55 0.93
CA GLY A 501 -36.51 0.61 0.03
C GLY A 501 -36.06 0.34 -1.42
N TYR A 502 -36.14 -0.91 -1.91
CA TYR A 502 -35.75 -1.31 -3.27
C TYR A 502 -36.33 -0.38 -4.34
N HIS A 503 -37.60 0.00 -4.20
CA HIS A 503 -38.36 0.86 -5.10
C HIS A 503 -38.32 2.37 -4.76
N GLU A 504 -37.68 2.75 -3.66
CA GLU A 504 -37.64 4.15 -3.23
C GLU A 504 -36.77 5.00 -4.18
N THR A 505 -37.19 6.23 -4.43
CA THR A 505 -36.51 7.21 -5.31
C THR A 505 -36.44 8.62 -4.70
N GLY A 506 -37.19 8.90 -3.64
CA GLY A 506 -37.21 10.17 -2.93
C GLY A 506 -36.09 10.35 -1.90
N SER A 507 -36.27 11.35 -1.04
CA SER A 507 -35.36 11.72 0.05
C SER A 507 -36.06 11.61 1.41
N ASN A 508 -35.26 11.60 2.49
CA ASN A 508 -35.71 11.62 3.89
C ASN A 508 -36.53 10.39 4.34
N ARG A 509 -36.33 9.23 3.72
CA ARG A 509 -37.12 8.01 3.97
C ARG A 509 -36.41 7.04 4.91
N LEU A 510 -37.17 6.39 5.78
CA LEU A 510 -36.73 5.25 6.60
C LEU A 510 -37.46 3.98 6.15
N TYR A 511 -36.70 2.92 5.89
CA TYR A 511 -37.19 1.55 5.74
C TYR A 511 -36.35 0.61 6.61
N ILE A 512 -37.00 -0.11 7.52
CA ILE A 512 -36.41 -1.29 8.19
C ILE A 512 -37.28 -2.48 7.82
N GLU A 513 -36.77 -3.33 6.93
CA GLU A 513 -37.55 -4.35 6.21
C GLU A 513 -36.63 -5.44 5.63
N ASN A 514 -37.12 -6.66 5.43
CA ASN A 514 -36.37 -7.78 4.86
C ASN A 514 -37.08 -8.38 3.63
N SER A 515 -37.69 -7.51 2.83
CA SER A 515 -38.33 -7.77 1.54
C SER A 515 -38.26 -6.49 0.68
N ASP A 516 -38.71 -6.57 -0.57
CA ASP A 516 -38.86 -5.45 -1.51
C ASP A 516 -40.14 -4.62 -1.30
N ALA A 517 -40.78 -4.76 -0.13
CA ALA A 517 -42.04 -4.11 0.24
C ALA A 517 -42.00 -2.57 0.13
N ASP A 518 -43.16 -1.99 -0.24
CA ASP A 518 -43.32 -0.55 -0.40
C ASP A 518 -43.46 0.19 0.94
N ALA A 519 -43.67 1.51 0.88
CA ALA A 519 -43.87 2.36 2.06
C ALA A 519 -45.01 1.88 3.00
N ASN A 520 -46.01 1.19 2.45
CA ASN A 520 -47.22 0.78 3.15
C ASN A 520 -47.12 -0.61 3.76
N GLU A 521 -46.25 -1.48 3.24
CA GLU A 521 -46.05 -2.85 3.72
C GLU A 521 -44.77 -3.02 4.56
N ALA A 522 -43.75 -2.17 4.40
CA ALA A 522 -42.49 -2.25 5.16
C ALA A 522 -42.69 -2.17 6.68
N LEU A 523 -42.11 -3.12 7.43
CA LEU A 523 -42.32 -3.34 8.87
C LEU A 523 -42.17 -2.07 9.72
N ILE A 524 -41.14 -1.25 9.45
CA ILE A 524 -41.03 0.12 9.93
C ILE A 524 -40.76 1.04 8.74
N TYR A 525 -41.65 2.01 8.55
CA TYR A 525 -41.54 3.08 7.56
C TYR A 525 -41.48 4.45 8.25
N GLY A 526 -40.76 5.42 7.69
CA GLY A 526 -40.75 6.78 8.22
C GLY A 526 -40.36 7.85 7.20
N GLU A 527 -40.71 9.09 7.52
CA GLU A 527 -40.50 10.30 6.70
C GLU A 527 -39.88 11.39 7.58
N PHE A 528 -38.55 11.53 7.53
CA PHE A 528 -37.78 12.46 8.38
C PHE A 528 -38.03 13.95 8.08
N ASP A 529 -38.69 14.27 6.96
CA ASP A 529 -39.09 15.63 6.59
C ASP A 529 -40.49 16.03 7.12
N THR A 530 -41.24 15.08 7.66
CA THR A 530 -42.57 15.30 8.23
C THR A 530 -42.74 14.70 9.63
N ASP A 531 -41.65 14.27 10.26
CA ASP A 531 -41.58 13.59 11.58
C ASP A 531 -42.50 12.36 11.72
N ASN A 532 -42.89 11.74 10.60
CA ASN A 532 -43.79 10.59 10.60
C ASN A 532 -43.03 9.27 10.77
N LEU A 533 -43.56 8.39 11.64
CA LEU A 533 -43.07 7.02 11.85
C LEU A 533 -44.26 6.04 11.93
N ARG A 534 -44.21 4.99 11.11
CA ARG A 534 -45.27 3.98 10.94
C ARG A 534 -44.70 2.59 11.23
N PHE A 535 -45.39 1.84 12.08
CA PHE A 535 -45.11 0.43 12.37
C PHE A 535 -46.20 -0.42 11.71
N ASN A 536 -45.87 -1.13 10.63
CA ASN A 536 -46.81 -2.00 9.90
C ASN A 536 -46.90 -3.41 10.53
N GLY A 537 -46.84 -3.49 11.87
CA GLY A 537 -46.80 -4.74 12.63
C GLY A 537 -47.24 -4.57 14.09
N HIS A 538 -47.38 -5.68 14.82
CA HIS A 538 -47.89 -5.67 16.20
C HIS A 538 -46.87 -5.08 17.21
N VAL A 539 -47.07 -3.83 17.60
CA VAL A 539 -46.29 -3.16 18.65
C VAL A 539 -46.68 -3.70 20.04
N MET A 540 -45.85 -4.58 20.59
CA MET A 540 -46.08 -5.19 21.92
C MET A 540 -45.54 -4.30 23.05
N ILE A 541 -46.42 -3.51 23.68
CA ILE A 541 -46.07 -2.63 24.82
C ILE A 541 -46.17 -3.38 26.16
N SER A 542 -45.64 -4.61 26.25
CA SER A 542 -45.66 -5.40 27.49
C SER A 542 -44.50 -6.38 27.60
N ASN A 543 -44.16 -6.72 28.86
CA ASN A 543 -43.49 -7.97 29.18
C ASN A 543 -44.41 -9.13 28.76
N ALA A 544 -43.90 -10.07 27.97
CA ALA A 544 -44.64 -11.21 27.41
C ALA A 544 -45.34 -12.13 28.43
N ASN A 545 -45.12 -11.94 29.74
CA ASN A 545 -45.73 -12.71 30.83
C ASN A 545 -46.66 -11.88 31.75
N ALA A 546 -47.02 -10.63 31.41
CA ALA A 546 -47.88 -9.79 32.25
C ALA A 546 -49.38 -9.91 31.89
N SER A 547 -50.21 -10.37 32.82
CA SER A 547 -51.63 -10.72 32.57
C SER A 547 -52.67 -9.61 32.84
N HIS A 548 -52.26 -8.44 33.35
CA HIS A 548 -53.18 -7.30 33.59
C HIS A 548 -52.56 -5.97 33.19
N LEU A 549 -53.40 -5.09 32.62
CA LEU A 549 -53.01 -3.80 32.05
C LEU A 549 -53.20 -2.67 33.08
N TYR A 550 -52.10 -2.04 33.49
CA TYR A 550 -52.09 -0.73 34.17
C TYR A 550 -51.27 0.28 33.35
N ALA A 551 -51.58 0.39 32.07
CA ALA A 551 -50.95 1.33 31.15
C ALA A 551 -52.03 2.07 30.35
N THR A 552 -52.00 3.40 30.39
CA THR A 552 -52.88 4.27 29.59
C THR A 552 -52.51 4.13 28.12
N LEU A 553 -53.48 3.77 27.28
CA LEU A 553 -53.34 3.72 25.83
C LEU A 553 -54.12 4.89 25.21
N SER A 554 -53.42 5.79 24.52
CA SER A 554 -54.05 6.88 23.77
C SER A 554 -54.46 6.40 22.38
N LEU A 555 -55.69 6.71 21.95
CA LEU A 555 -56.26 6.33 20.66
C LEU A 555 -57.13 7.49 20.13
N ASP A 556 -57.05 7.81 18.84
CA ASP A 556 -57.69 9.01 18.27
C ASP A 556 -59.23 9.05 18.42
N ASN A 557 -59.91 7.91 18.30
CA ASN A 557 -61.38 7.85 18.38
C ASN A 557 -61.92 7.79 19.82
N LEU A 558 -61.27 8.52 20.74
CA LEU A 558 -61.87 9.04 21.95
C LEU A 558 -61.63 10.57 21.97
N GLU A 559 -62.56 11.33 21.39
CA GLU A 559 -62.44 12.79 21.32
C GLU A 559 -62.67 13.44 22.70
N MET A 560 -61.64 13.41 23.55
CA MET A 560 -61.60 14.10 24.84
C MET A 560 -61.43 15.61 24.64
N ALA A 561 -62.44 16.26 24.06
CA ALA A 561 -62.42 17.69 23.79
C ALA A 561 -62.42 18.50 25.10
N ASN A 562 -61.38 19.29 25.34
CA ASN A 562 -61.43 20.34 26.36
C ASN A 562 -62.25 21.51 25.81
N LEU A 563 -63.52 21.59 26.22
CA LEU A 563 -64.48 22.61 25.76
C LEU A 563 -64.19 24.02 26.34
N GLY A 564 -63.09 24.17 27.09
CA GLY A 564 -62.74 25.37 27.84
C GLY A 564 -63.40 25.41 29.22
N GLY A 565 -62.81 26.17 30.15
CA GLY A 565 -63.39 26.39 31.49
C GLY A 565 -63.41 25.17 32.41
N ASN A 566 -62.45 24.24 32.26
CA ASN A 566 -62.33 22.98 33.02
C ASN A 566 -63.41 21.92 32.72
N ASN A 567 -64.01 21.93 31.52
CA ASN A 567 -65.02 20.96 31.10
C ASN A 567 -64.42 19.83 30.25
N LEU A 568 -64.80 18.58 30.55
CA LEU A 568 -64.54 17.41 29.71
C LEU A 568 -65.73 17.19 28.75
N GLY A 569 -65.49 17.31 27.45
CA GLY A 569 -66.42 16.85 26.42
C GLY A 569 -66.31 15.34 26.18
N LEU A 570 -67.46 14.71 25.96
CA LEU A 570 -67.61 13.33 25.49
C LEU A 570 -68.75 13.34 24.46
N ASP A 571 -68.55 12.69 23.31
CA ASP A 571 -69.60 12.49 22.30
C ASP A 571 -70.12 11.05 22.34
N GLY A 572 -71.45 10.89 22.22
CA GLY A 572 -72.16 9.62 22.42
C GLY A 572 -72.64 9.34 23.86
N ASP A 573 -73.30 8.20 24.04
CA ASP A 573 -73.93 7.80 25.31
C ASP A 573 -72.92 7.29 26.34
N ILE A 574 -72.92 7.91 27.54
CA ILE A 574 -72.18 7.39 28.70
C ILE A 574 -73.00 6.26 29.34
N VAL A 575 -72.64 5.01 29.02
CA VAL A 575 -73.32 3.81 29.53
C VAL A 575 -72.46 3.06 30.57
N PRO A 576 -73.04 2.60 31.70
CA PRO A 576 -72.31 1.79 32.67
C PRO A 576 -72.05 0.37 32.12
N PHE A 577 -70.93 -0.23 32.52
CA PHE A 577 -70.48 -1.53 32.00
C PHE A 577 -71.33 -2.72 32.50
N SER A 578 -72.10 -2.52 33.58
CA SER A 578 -73.11 -3.44 34.11
C SER A 578 -74.31 -2.68 34.66
N ASN A 579 -75.44 -3.36 34.83
CA ASN A 579 -76.77 -2.75 34.85
C ASN A 579 -77.36 -2.38 36.23
N SER A 580 -76.60 -2.48 37.33
CA SER A 580 -77.12 -2.24 38.70
C SER A 580 -76.05 -1.90 39.77
N THR A 581 -74.88 -1.37 39.38
CA THR A 581 -73.68 -1.29 40.24
C THR A 581 -72.77 -0.09 39.92
N PHE A 582 -73.33 0.99 39.35
CA PHE A 582 -72.55 2.13 38.84
C PHE A 582 -73.42 3.39 38.77
N ASP A 583 -73.36 4.21 39.82
CA ASP A 583 -74.04 5.50 39.86
C ASP A 583 -73.18 6.64 39.30
N ILE A 584 -73.84 7.70 38.84
CA ILE A 584 -73.19 8.91 38.30
C ILE A 584 -72.86 9.83 39.48
N GLY A 585 -71.79 9.45 40.21
CA GLY A 585 -71.47 10.00 41.53
C GLY A 585 -72.27 9.33 42.65
N ASN A 586 -71.98 9.69 43.91
CA ASN A 586 -72.64 9.10 45.09
C ASN A 586 -72.88 10.13 46.21
N SER A 587 -73.23 9.67 47.42
CA SER A 587 -73.58 10.51 48.58
C SER A 587 -72.40 11.10 49.36
N LEU A 588 -71.15 10.75 49.00
CA LEU A 588 -69.96 11.22 49.72
C LEU A 588 -69.62 12.67 49.38
N ILE A 589 -69.01 13.38 50.34
CA ILE A 589 -68.78 14.83 50.26
C ILE A 589 -67.92 15.28 49.07
N ASN A 590 -67.16 14.37 48.45
CA ASN A 590 -66.24 14.64 47.34
C ASN A 590 -66.54 13.87 46.04
N GLN A 591 -67.68 13.19 45.94
CA GLN A 591 -68.03 12.29 44.81
C GLN A 591 -69.46 12.52 44.27
N HIS A 592 -70.16 13.55 44.71
CA HIS A 592 -71.46 13.98 44.18
C HIS A 592 -71.32 15.00 43.02
N TRP A 593 -72.42 15.26 42.31
CA TRP A 593 -72.52 16.32 41.28
C TRP A 593 -73.39 17.48 41.81
N ASP A 594 -72.95 18.75 41.69
CA ASP A 594 -73.68 19.93 42.20
C ASP A 594 -74.99 20.20 41.44
N GLU A 595 -74.93 20.17 40.10
CA GLU A 595 -76.07 20.30 39.19
C GLU A 595 -75.85 19.42 37.93
N VAL A 596 -76.88 18.69 37.51
CA VAL A 596 -76.89 17.85 36.29
C VAL A 596 -77.88 18.45 35.29
N VAL A 597 -77.41 18.78 34.09
CA VAL A 597 -78.24 19.36 33.01
C VAL A 597 -78.66 18.25 32.05
N ALA A 598 -79.93 17.83 32.13
CA ALA A 598 -80.49 16.78 31.29
C ALA A 598 -81.88 17.18 30.75
N ASN A 599 -82.27 16.64 29.58
CA ASN A 599 -83.59 16.87 28.99
C ASN A 599 -84.73 16.27 29.84
N THR A 600 -84.48 15.11 30.47
CA THR A 600 -85.37 14.46 31.44
C THR A 600 -84.61 13.33 32.15
N PHE A 601 -85.13 12.88 33.30
CA PHE A 601 -84.70 11.64 33.95
C PHE A 601 -85.75 10.54 33.72
N VAL A 602 -85.31 9.30 33.48
CA VAL A 602 -86.21 8.17 33.17
C VAL A 602 -85.97 7.03 34.16
N THR A 603 -87.02 6.61 34.86
CA THR A 603 -86.97 5.52 35.84
C THR A 603 -87.89 4.37 35.41
N TYR A 604 -87.44 3.11 35.57
CA TYR A 604 -88.26 1.95 35.26
C TYR A 604 -89.47 1.83 36.21
N SER A 605 -90.69 1.99 35.67
CA SER A 605 -91.95 1.85 36.42
C SER A 605 -92.93 0.84 35.80
N ASP A 606 -92.43 -0.18 35.14
CA ASP A 606 -93.25 -1.32 34.67
C ASP A 606 -93.79 -2.12 35.88
N ARG A 607 -95.00 -2.68 35.78
CA ARG A 607 -95.56 -3.52 36.85
C ARG A 607 -94.74 -4.79 37.09
N ARG A 608 -93.97 -5.26 36.11
CA ARG A 608 -93.09 -6.43 36.18
C ARG A 608 -91.82 -6.20 37.01
N THR A 609 -91.39 -4.96 37.22
CA THR A 609 -90.20 -4.62 38.03
C THR A 609 -90.53 -4.32 39.49
N LYS A 610 -91.79 -4.51 39.92
CA LYS A 610 -92.27 -4.16 41.27
C LYS A 610 -92.95 -5.35 41.95
N THR A 611 -92.72 -5.48 43.26
CA THR A 611 -93.40 -6.45 44.14
C THR A 611 -94.03 -5.71 45.33
N HIS A 612 -94.80 -6.41 46.17
CA HIS A 612 -95.36 -5.86 47.43
C HIS A 612 -96.15 -4.55 47.29
N ILE A 613 -96.84 -4.36 46.15
CA ILE A 613 -97.61 -3.13 45.87
C ILE A 613 -98.83 -3.05 46.80
N SER A 614 -98.85 -2.06 47.68
CA SER A 614 -99.97 -1.69 48.56
C SER A 614 -100.47 -0.26 48.25
N GLU A 615 -101.54 0.17 48.91
CA GLU A 615 -101.88 1.59 48.96
C GLU A 615 -100.81 2.35 49.78
N LEU A 616 -100.54 3.60 49.37
CA LEU A 616 -99.59 4.49 50.04
C LEU A 616 -100.16 4.89 51.42
N PRO A 617 -99.43 4.75 52.54
CA PRO A 617 -99.96 5.10 53.85
C PRO A 617 -100.15 6.63 54.00
N TYR A 618 -99.16 7.40 53.56
CA TYR A 618 -99.12 8.87 53.67
C TYR A 618 -100.26 9.56 52.91
N GLY A 619 -100.75 10.68 53.44
CA GLY A 619 -101.83 11.47 52.84
C GLY A 619 -101.69 12.98 53.03
N LEU A 620 -102.80 13.70 52.87
CA LEU A 620 -102.85 15.15 53.06
C LEU A 620 -102.41 15.59 54.45
N GLU A 621 -102.79 14.86 55.50
CA GLU A 621 -102.41 15.18 56.89
C GLU A 621 -100.88 15.17 57.07
N ASP A 622 -100.19 14.21 56.47
CA ASP A 622 -98.74 14.06 56.60
C ASP A 622 -97.99 15.09 55.75
N LEU A 623 -98.48 15.36 54.55
CA LEU A 623 -97.95 16.43 53.70
C LEU A 623 -98.04 17.80 54.41
N MET A 624 -99.12 18.04 55.17
CA MET A 624 -99.31 19.27 55.95
C MET A 624 -98.43 19.36 57.21
N LYS A 625 -97.72 18.28 57.60
CA LYS A 625 -96.68 18.30 58.66
C LYS A 625 -95.31 18.70 58.12
N LEU A 626 -95.07 18.53 56.81
CA LEU A 626 -93.82 18.94 56.16
C LEU A 626 -93.68 20.47 56.15
N GLN A 627 -92.45 20.97 56.31
CA GLN A 627 -92.16 22.41 56.30
C GLN A 627 -91.29 22.79 55.09
N PRO A 628 -91.89 23.38 54.03
CA PRO A 628 -91.13 23.96 52.92
C PRO A 628 -90.21 25.08 53.40
N VAL A 629 -88.91 24.91 53.19
CA VAL A 629 -87.87 25.86 53.56
C VAL A 629 -87.15 26.42 52.34
N SER A 630 -86.48 27.56 52.54
CA SER A 630 -85.53 28.11 51.58
C SER A 630 -84.15 28.19 52.24
N TYR A 631 -83.14 27.59 51.63
CA TYR A 631 -81.81 27.42 52.20
C TYR A 631 -80.72 27.70 51.15
N SER A 632 -79.48 27.85 51.60
CA SER A 632 -78.28 27.75 50.75
C SER A 632 -77.38 26.66 51.35
N TYR A 633 -76.64 25.94 50.51
CA TYR A 633 -75.62 25.01 50.99
C TYR A 633 -74.40 25.75 51.55
N ASN A 634 -73.57 25.03 52.32
CA ASN A 634 -72.25 25.51 52.70
C ASN A 634 -71.26 25.35 51.53
N GLU A 635 -70.11 26.00 51.62
CA GLU A 635 -69.08 26.01 50.56
C GLU A 635 -68.48 24.61 50.30
N THR A 636 -68.67 23.64 51.20
CA THR A 636 -68.18 22.26 51.07
C THR A 636 -69.12 21.37 50.25
N ILE A 637 -70.40 21.72 50.13
CA ILE A 637 -71.40 21.00 49.33
C ILE A 637 -71.74 21.75 48.03
N SER A 638 -71.78 23.08 48.04
CA SER A 638 -71.98 23.86 46.81
C SER A 638 -71.46 25.29 46.95
N PRO A 639 -70.41 25.69 46.21
CA PRO A 639 -69.73 26.97 46.38
C PRO A 639 -70.53 28.17 45.85
N ASN A 640 -71.64 27.94 45.13
CA ASN A 640 -72.41 28.99 44.48
C ASN A 640 -73.32 29.79 45.43
N ASN A 641 -73.49 29.35 46.69
CA ASN A 641 -74.35 29.97 47.72
C ASN A 641 -75.80 30.25 47.24
N ARG A 642 -76.26 29.52 46.22
CA ARG A 642 -77.56 29.71 45.57
C ARG A 642 -78.67 29.36 46.56
N LYS A 643 -79.62 30.28 46.71
CA LYS A 643 -80.84 30.04 47.49
C LYS A 643 -81.71 29.00 46.78
N ARG A 644 -81.70 27.76 47.26
CA ARG A 644 -82.53 26.63 46.80
C ARG A 644 -83.81 26.56 47.67
N LEU A 645 -84.83 25.86 47.17
CA LEU A 645 -86.10 25.59 47.87
C LEU A 645 -86.22 24.08 48.09
N GLY A 646 -86.82 23.66 49.21
CA GLY A 646 -86.94 22.23 49.51
C GLY A 646 -87.42 21.93 50.92
N LEU A 647 -86.99 20.77 51.45
CA LEU A 647 -87.27 20.28 52.80
C LEU A 647 -85.95 19.91 53.50
N ILE A 648 -85.94 19.88 54.83
CA ILE A 648 -84.82 19.37 55.63
C ILE A 648 -84.97 17.86 55.80
N ALA A 649 -83.99 17.07 55.32
CA ALA A 649 -84.05 15.61 55.32
C ALA A 649 -84.37 15.03 56.71
N GLN A 650 -83.71 15.52 57.76
CA GLN A 650 -83.91 15.10 59.14
C GLN A 650 -85.34 15.36 59.67
N ASP A 651 -86.10 16.27 59.08
CA ASP A 651 -87.50 16.53 59.46
C ASP A 651 -88.50 15.77 58.58
N VAL A 652 -88.14 15.49 57.32
CA VAL A 652 -88.91 14.57 56.45
C VAL A 652 -88.81 13.14 56.95
N GLU A 653 -87.63 12.70 57.37
CA GLU A 653 -87.34 11.35 57.90
C GLU A 653 -88.30 10.93 59.04
N LYS A 654 -88.70 11.90 59.87
CA LYS A 654 -89.63 11.71 61.00
C LYS A 654 -91.09 11.48 60.59
N ILE A 655 -91.43 11.68 59.31
CA ILE A 655 -92.81 11.71 58.79
C ILE A 655 -92.95 10.75 57.61
N ILE A 656 -91.98 10.75 56.68
CA ILE A 656 -91.89 9.93 55.47
C ILE A 656 -90.43 9.48 55.32
N PRO A 657 -89.97 8.43 56.05
CA PRO A 657 -88.57 8.00 56.01
C PRO A 657 -88.13 7.48 54.64
N GLU A 658 -89.02 6.86 53.85
CA GLU A 658 -88.63 6.18 52.61
C GLU A 658 -88.13 7.10 51.50
N VAL A 659 -88.41 8.41 51.55
CA VAL A 659 -87.86 9.37 50.59
C VAL A 659 -86.47 9.89 50.99
N VAL A 660 -85.96 9.54 52.17
CA VAL A 660 -84.66 9.98 52.69
C VAL A 660 -83.62 8.87 52.50
N ILE A 661 -82.50 9.21 51.87
CA ILE A 661 -81.42 8.29 51.55
C ILE A 661 -80.33 8.44 52.63
N THR A 662 -80.16 7.40 53.43
CA THR A 662 -79.23 7.32 54.58
C THR A 662 -77.93 6.58 54.26
N GLU A 663 -77.95 5.74 53.24
CA GLU A 663 -76.89 4.80 52.89
C GLU A 663 -76.76 4.68 51.36
N ASP A 664 -75.54 4.49 50.91
CA ASP A 664 -75.18 4.07 49.56
C ASP A 664 -75.12 2.53 49.52
N VAL A 665 -75.65 1.90 48.46
CA VAL A 665 -75.94 0.46 48.43
C VAL A 665 -75.50 -0.16 47.11
N ASP A 666 -74.20 -0.37 47.03
CA ASP A 666 -73.56 -1.08 45.93
C ASP A 666 -73.84 -2.59 46.00
N ILE A 667 -73.68 -3.27 44.86
CA ILE A 667 -73.66 -4.74 44.79
C ILE A 667 -72.37 -5.15 44.10
N ASP A 668 -71.56 -6.01 44.72
CA ASP A 668 -70.37 -6.55 44.05
C ASP A 668 -70.80 -7.38 42.82
N PRO A 669 -70.44 -6.98 41.59
CA PRO A 669 -70.89 -7.64 40.37
C PRO A 669 -70.32 -9.06 40.18
N LYS A 670 -69.40 -9.51 41.05
CA LYS A 670 -68.84 -10.88 41.04
C LYS A 670 -69.44 -11.81 42.08
N THR A 671 -69.81 -11.29 43.26
CA THR A 671 -70.32 -12.11 44.38
C THR A 671 -71.81 -11.96 44.62
N GLY A 672 -72.42 -10.83 44.19
CA GLY A 672 -73.80 -10.48 44.50
C GLY A 672 -74.03 -10.03 45.95
N GLU A 673 -72.96 -9.79 46.71
CA GLU A 673 -73.03 -9.26 48.07
C GLU A 673 -73.38 -7.77 48.05
N LYS A 674 -74.28 -7.34 48.95
CA LYS A 674 -74.62 -5.93 49.14
C LYS A 674 -73.54 -5.24 49.96
N ILE A 675 -72.91 -4.23 49.38
CA ILE A 675 -71.96 -3.35 50.06
C ILE A 675 -72.74 -2.10 50.48
N VAL A 676 -73.12 -2.04 51.75
CA VAL A 676 -73.82 -0.88 52.33
C VAL A 676 -72.77 0.06 52.94
N VAL A 677 -72.69 1.27 52.43
CA VAL A 677 -71.81 2.34 52.92
C VAL A 677 -72.69 3.47 53.48
N PRO A 678 -72.69 3.73 54.80
CA PRO A 678 -73.40 4.87 55.35
C PRO A 678 -72.92 6.18 54.72
N GLY A 679 -73.84 7.03 54.26
CA GLY A 679 -73.49 8.32 53.66
C GLY A 679 -73.00 9.32 54.70
N ASP A 680 -72.08 10.22 54.31
CA ASP A 680 -71.63 11.33 55.18
C ASP A 680 -72.80 12.27 55.57
N TYR A 681 -73.83 12.34 54.73
CA TYR A 681 -75.01 13.20 54.88
C TYR A 681 -76.28 12.49 54.41
N LEU A 682 -77.43 12.88 54.97
CA LEU A 682 -78.75 12.45 54.48
C LEU A 682 -79.10 13.16 53.17
N ALA A 683 -79.37 12.39 52.13
CA ALA A 683 -79.93 12.88 50.86
C ALA A 683 -81.45 12.61 50.78
N MET A 684 -82.15 13.08 49.74
CA MET A 684 -83.61 12.91 49.63
C MET A 684 -84.11 12.86 48.17
N SER A 685 -84.96 11.89 47.88
CA SER A 685 -85.64 11.68 46.60
C SER A 685 -86.92 12.50 46.48
N TYR A 686 -86.82 13.73 45.95
CA TYR A 686 -87.99 14.57 45.66
C TYR A 686 -88.98 13.92 44.66
N ILE A 687 -88.52 13.00 43.82
CA ILE A 687 -89.37 12.29 42.83
C ILE A 687 -90.34 11.34 43.54
N GLU A 688 -89.91 10.69 44.63
CA GLU A 688 -90.75 9.76 45.41
C GLU A 688 -91.73 10.47 46.35
N LEU A 689 -91.58 11.78 46.54
CA LEU A 689 -92.59 12.64 47.16
C LEU A 689 -93.78 12.93 46.21
N ILE A 690 -93.63 12.74 44.89
CA ILE A 690 -94.69 13.03 43.91
C ILE A 690 -95.92 12.11 44.10
N PRO A 691 -95.80 10.78 44.31
CA PRO A 691 -96.92 9.94 44.73
C PRO A 691 -97.66 10.42 45.98
N VAL A 692 -96.94 10.94 46.99
CA VAL A 692 -97.54 11.50 48.22
C VAL A 692 -98.35 12.75 47.88
N LEU A 693 -97.77 13.67 47.09
CA LEU A 693 -98.45 14.87 46.59
C LEU A 693 -99.71 14.51 45.78
N ILE A 694 -99.66 13.49 44.92
CA ILE A 694 -100.82 13.03 44.15
C ILE A 694 -101.94 12.54 45.08
N LYS A 695 -101.64 11.71 46.09
CA LYS A 695 -102.66 11.24 47.04
C LYS A 695 -103.21 12.38 47.91
N ALA A 696 -102.34 13.27 48.42
CA ALA A 696 -102.75 14.44 49.17
C ALA A 696 -103.68 15.38 48.36
N VAL A 697 -103.40 15.59 47.07
CA VAL A 697 -104.27 16.36 46.17
C VAL A 697 -105.60 15.62 45.90
N GLN A 698 -105.59 14.29 45.77
CA GLN A 698 -106.84 13.51 45.65
C GLN A 698 -107.70 13.59 46.92
N GLU A 699 -107.10 13.64 48.10
CA GLU A 699 -107.79 13.80 49.39
C GLU A 699 -108.32 15.23 49.57
N GLN A 700 -107.49 16.24 49.33
CA GLN A 700 -107.91 17.64 49.31
C GLN A 700 -109.04 17.88 48.29
N GLN A 701 -109.02 17.21 47.13
CA GLN A 701 -110.10 17.33 46.15
C GLN A 701 -111.41 16.67 46.64
N LYS A 702 -111.36 15.61 47.45
CA LYS A 702 -112.55 15.06 48.12
C LYS A 702 -113.11 16.07 49.15
N GLU A 703 -112.25 16.71 49.95
CA GLU A 703 -112.67 17.75 50.90
C GLU A 703 -113.30 18.96 50.17
N ILE A 704 -112.70 19.42 49.07
CA ILE A 704 -113.24 20.51 48.23
C ILE A 704 -114.59 20.13 47.61
N VAL A 705 -114.82 18.86 47.27
CA VAL A 705 -116.16 18.40 46.83
C VAL A 705 -117.14 18.41 47.99
N ALA A 706 -116.80 17.85 49.16
CA ALA A 706 -117.67 17.86 50.34
C ALA A 706 -118.03 19.29 50.80
N LEU A 707 -117.09 20.24 50.71
CA LEU A 707 -117.33 21.66 50.99
C LEU A 707 -118.21 22.33 49.93
N LYS A 708 -118.13 21.93 48.66
CA LYS A 708 -119.04 22.41 47.59
C LYS A 708 -120.45 21.87 47.78
N ASP A 709 -120.60 20.59 48.12
CA ASP A 709 -121.90 19.96 48.40
C ASP A 709 -122.59 20.63 49.61
N GLN A 710 -121.82 20.95 50.65
CA GLN A 710 -122.29 21.78 51.78
C GLN A 710 -122.69 23.19 51.32
N LEU A 711 -121.90 23.84 50.47
CA LEU A 711 -122.17 25.19 49.97
C LEU A 711 -123.43 25.24 49.08
N GLU A 712 -123.66 24.27 48.21
CA GLU A 712 -124.92 24.17 47.45
C GLU A 712 -126.12 23.99 48.38
N ASN A 713 -125.99 23.15 49.42
CA ASN A 713 -127.05 22.94 50.41
C ASN A 713 -127.36 24.23 51.20
N TYR A 714 -126.33 25.01 51.58
CA TYR A 714 -126.49 26.34 52.17
C TYR A 714 -127.17 27.34 51.20
N GLN A 715 -126.75 27.40 49.94
CA GLN A 715 -127.36 28.30 48.94
C GLN A 715 -128.81 27.89 48.61
N PHE A 716 -129.13 26.59 48.64
CA PHE A 716 -130.49 26.10 48.53
C PHE A 716 -131.34 26.54 49.73
N LEU A 717 -130.81 26.44 50.96
CA LEU A 717 -131.45 26.96 52.17
C LEU A 717 -131.70 28.47 52.08
N GLU A 718 -130.70 29.24 51.65
CA GLU A 718 -130.78 30.70 51.53
C GLU A 718 -131.83 31.13 50.49
N LYS A 719 -131.88 30.47 49.32
CA LYS A 719 -132.95 30.66 48.34
C LYS A 719 -134.32 30.32 48.91
N ARG A 720 -134.43 29.28 49.76
CA ARG A 720 -135.69 28.88 50.40
C ARG A 720 -136.17 29.89 51.44
N ILE A 721 -135.24 30.50 52.19
CA ILE A 721 -135.53 31.59 53.14
C ILE A 721 -135.99 32.84 52.38
N LYS A 722 -135.22 33.31 51.39
CA LYS A 722 -135.57 34.48 50.57
C LYS A 722 -136.89 34.32 49.79
N ALA A 723 -137.30 33.08 49.47
CA ALA A 723 -138.60 32.78 48.86
C ALA A 723 -139.78 32.76 49.86
N LEU A 724 -139.52 32.66 51.17
CA LEU A 724 -140.52 32.76 52.24
C LEU A 724 -140.69 34.20 52.73
N GLU A 725 -139.60 34.98 52.77
CA GLU A 725 -139.61 36.38 53.23
C GLU A 725 -140.39 37.30 52.29
N ASN A 726 -140.31 37.10 50.97
CA ASN A 726 -141.00 37.91 49.95
C ASN A 726 -142.50 37.56 49.78
N LYS A 727 -143.20 37.21 50.87
CA LYS A 727 -144.60 36.72 50.80
C LYS A 727 -145.55 37.23 51.89
N ASN A 728 -145.14 38.24 52.65
CA ASN A 728 -145.97 39.02 53.59
C ASN A 728 -145.93 40.50 53.19
#